data_AF-W6MTL1-F1
#
_entry.id   AF-W6MTL1-F1
#
_cell.length_a   1.000
_cell.length_b   1.000
_cell.length_c   1.000
_cell.angle_alpha   90.00
_cell.angle_beta   90.00
_cell.angle_gamma   90.00
#
_symmetry.space_group_name_H-M   'P 1'
#
loop_
_entity.id
_entity.type
_entity.pdbx_description
1 polymer ?
#
loop_
_entity_poly.entity_id
_entity_poly.type
_entity_poly.pdbx_seq_one_letter_code
_entity_poly.pdbx_strand_id
1 'polypeptide(L)'
;MNPCLEGYASLNKQIKQDRKLRIIGLFLSVNGHVLSAMSAFAAVSTAIELNDSDENDEVTYQPFSSDDEAEMDQEFENFGIPPGTSLQDISNKQESVPVRTNPAITGSKFRPDDDNLVYGENEITVGLKNYEYLIIKGQYSLTIQRGAVEIDSVLFHASETPVKICSPSLTSLPMIASAQVTDRSLVNDQRTSENEHLFSSDYKSVLKISNWKTGLEGIGELYPPLKNILPLEIPSDFDPNSSHAVLGYSFEIVFADSGYTGVSLPKTWKTIRSELTEGVCEDRNPTRVFVLGTKNSGKSTFVRFLLNSITSNEQNVVILDLDPGQPEYSPSETISLTEQTVPIFGLNLKQFSQTLKTDECHYIGFSSPQRDPDTYLEAVSKLCLTYESRYASRNLPLLVNIPGWVKGFGVKLLERLSQLINPTHTVYLHSSSSELDRELDDVSFGKMMKAPGIFAPAGYSASQRRHFNTLAYLHTLGGCKFNMSPLITSPPYSISYSTSLAGAGLYDQKLGAIGVLDGAGLNHEDLQLCIEATVVGLYSVSLEEFASLIPTMVQTHASFPNYLNDTSQLYTNAHTLKFLGLGLVHSMDTDRKLLNIYTPVAAKTLSSPETKIVIIRGRSEVPVQEIAPRDVVLKYNKKRKKAKSENLGLPYISLSRTEGKGVKSLNVRRNIVRRR
;
A
#
# COMPACT_ATOMS: atom_id res chain seq x y z
N MET A 1 12.37 51.35 17.40
CA MET A 1 12.29 51.57 15.94
C MET A 1 13.60 51.11 15.34
N ASN A 2 13.61 49.97 14.65
CA ASN A 2 14.82 49.28 14.21
C ASN A 2 14.79 49.12 12.67
N PRO A 3 15.75 49.68 11.92
CA PRO A 3 15.71 49.74 10.45
C PRO A 3 16.27 48.48 9.75
N CYS A 4 16.01 47.28 10.29
CA CYS A 4 16.48 46.00 9.72
C CYS A 4 15.40 45.19 8.98
N LEU A 5 14.18 45.72 8.83
CA LEU A 5 13.05 45.00 8.20
C LEU A 5 12.76 45.39 6.74
N GLU A 6 13.36 46.47 6.21
CA GLU A 6 13.13 46.91 4.82
C GLU A 6 14.06 46.23 3.80
N GLY A 7 15.18 45.65 4.23
CA GLY A 7 16.14 44.96 3.35
C GLY A 7 15.65 43.61 2.82
N TYR A 8 14.88 42.86 3.62
CA TYR A 8 14.41 41.50 3.25
C TYR A 8 13.20 41.51 2.28
N ALA A 9 12.44 42.60 2.22
CA ALA A 9 11.31 42.74 1.31
C ALA A 9 11.74 43.05 -0.13
N SER A 10 12.89 43.72 -0.33
CA SER A 10 13.40 44.06 -1.67
C SER A 10 14.06 42.86 -2.37
N LEU A 11 14.82 42.05 -1.63
CA LEU A 11 15.51 40.87 -2.17
C LEU A 11 14.52 39.77 -2.62
N ASN A 12 13.43 39.57 -1.87
CA ASN A 12 12.36 38.62 -2.24
C ASN A 12 11.52 39.08 -3.44
N LYS A 13 11.45 40.38 -3.71
CA LYS A 13 10.77 40.93 -4.89
C LYS A 13 11.60 40.73 -6.16
N GLN A 14 12.93 40.86 -6.05
CA GLN A 14 13.87 40.67 -7.15
C GLN A 14 14.02 39.19 -7.54
N ILE A 15 14.03 38.27 -6.55
CA ILE A 15 14.02 36.81 -6.80
C ILE A 15 12.70 36.33 -7.42
N LYS A 16 11.56 36.95 -7.08
CA LYS A 16 10.26 36.67 -7.72
C LYS A 16 10.16 37.20 -9.16
N GLN A 17 10.83 38.31 -9.49
CA GLN A 17 10.88 38.85 -10.85
C GLN A 17 11.81 38.02 -11.76
N ASP A 18 12.95 37.55 -11.27
CA ASP A 18 13.87 36.68 -12.04
C ASP A 18 13.30 35.28 -12.30
N ARG A 19 12.50 34.72 -11.38
CA ARG A 19 11.75 33.47 -11.63
C ARG A 19 10.64 33.64 -12.67
N LYS A 20 9.99 34.81 -12.74
CA LYS A 20 8.98 35.11 -13.76
C LYS A 20 9.60 35.29 -15.15
N LEU A 21 10.77 35.90 -15.24
CA LEU A 21 11.46 36.15 -16.51
C LEU A 21 12.10 34.89 -17.13
N ARG A 22 12.47 33.89 -16.33
CA ARG A 22 12.93 32.58 -16.88
C ARG A 22 11.80 31.68 -17.36
N ILE A 23 10.58 31.85 -16.87
CA ILE A 23 9.41 31.05 -17.30
C ILE A 23 8.78 31.61 -18.59
N ILE A 24 8.90 32.92 -18.84
CA ILE A 24 8.31 33.57 -20.03
C ILE A 24 9.20 33.41 -21.29
N GLY A 25 10.46 33.01 -21.15
CA GLY A 25 11.43 32.91 -22.25
C GLY A 25 11.35 31.66 -23.15
N LEU A 26 10.40 30.74 -22.93
CA LEU A 26 10.34 29.46 -23.66
C LEU A 26 9.04 29.19 -24.42
N PHE A 27 8.13 30.15 -24.49
CA PHE A 27 6.85 30.02 -25.22
C PHE A 27 6.53 31.27 -26.05
N LEU A 28 7.36 31.58 -27.05
CA LEU A 28 6.95 32.47 -28.15
C LEU A 28 7.53 31.97 -29.47
N SER A 29 6.78 31.08 -30.13
CA SER A 29 6.60 31.04 -31.59
C SER A 29 5.63 29.92 -31.94
N VAL A 30 4.36 30.26 -32.13
CA VAL A 30 3.40 29.42 -32.87
C VAL A 30 2.74 30.30 -33.91
N ASN A 31 2.82 29.88 -35.17
CA ASN A 31 1.78 30.16 -36.14
C ASN A 31 1.53 28.86 -36.93
N GLY A 32 0.27 28.42 -36.94
CA GLY A 32 -0.25 27.45 -37.90
C GLY A 32 -0.81 26.16 -37.28
N HIS A 33 -2.15 26.10 -37.19
CA HIS A 33 -3.05 24.95 -37.06
C HIS A 33 -2.45 23.52 -37.01
N VAL A 34 -2.82 22.75 -35.97
CA VAL A 34 -3.73 21.57 -35.98
C VAL A 34 -4.10 21.29 -34.50
N LEU A 35 -5.39 21.07 -34.20
CA LEU A 35 -5.84 20.57 -32.90
C LEU A 35 -5.37 19.10 -32.76
N SER A 36 -4.17 18.87 -32.23
CA SER A 36 -3.79 17.56 -31.71
C SER A 36 -4.24 17.44 -30.25
N ALA A 37 -4.67 16.25 -29.86
CA ALA A 37 -5.21 15.97 -28.54
C ALA A 37 -4.20 16.40 -27.45
N MET A 38 -4.51 17.49 -26.75
CA MET A 38 -3.73 17.89 -25.59
C MET A 38 -3.89 16.83 -24.50
N SER A 39 -2.77 16.29 -24.03
CA SER A 39 -2.71 15.43 -22.85
C SER A 39 -3.43 16.05 -21.65
N ALA A 40 -4.12 15.21 -20.86
CA ALA A 40 -4.86 15.57 -19.64
C ALA A 40 -4.13 16.55 -18.73
N PHE A 41 -2.86 16.28 -18.50
CA PHE A 41 -2.07 17.03 -17.55
C PHE A 41 -1.59 18.38 -18.10
N ALA A 42 -1.42 18.51 -19.42
CA ALA A 42 -1.08 19.77 -20.08
C ALA A 42 -2.25 20.77 -20.04
N ALA A 43 -3.49 20.26 -20.10
CA ALA A 43 -4.69 21.08 -19.92
C ALA A 43 -4.81 21.60 -18.46
N VAL A 44 -4.45 20.78 -17.48
CA VAL A 44 -4.50 21.16 -16.05
C VAL A 44 -3.40 22.16 -15.70
N SER A 45 -2.17 21.98 -16.18
CA SER A 45 -1.06 22.92 -15.90
C SER A 45 -1.35 24.32 -16.45
N THR A 46 -1.99 24.41 -17.62
CA THR A 46 -2.47 25.68 -18.21
C THR A 46 -3.55 26.36 -17.33
N ALA A 47 -4.32 25.60 -16.56
CA ALA A 47 -5.34 26.16 -15.67
C ALA A 47 -4.77 26.73 -14.36
N ILE A 48 -3.53 26.38 -13.97
CA ILE A 48 -2.89 26.74 -12.69
C ILE A 48 -2.34 28.18 -12.70
N GLU A 49 -2.09 28.77 -13.86
CA GLU A 49 -1.68 30.18 -13.95
C GLU A 49 -2.93 31.09 -14.01
N LEU A 50 -3.21 31.82 -12.91
CA LEU A 50 -3.88 33.14 -12.79
C LEU A 50 -4.65 33.27 -11.45
N ASN A 51 -4.49 34.45 -10.83
CA ASN A 51 -4.67 34.83 -9.41
C ASN A 51 -6.03 34.59 -8.71
N ASP A 52 -5.89 34.59 -7.37
CA ASP A 52 -6.83 34.46 -6.25
C ASP A 52 -8.02 35.42 -6.19
N SER A 53 -9.17 34.89 -5.73
CA SER A 53 -10.02 35.47 -4.67
C SER A 53 -11.09 34.45 -4.22
N ASP A 54 -11.43 34.51 -2.94
CA ASP A 54 -12.13 33.51 -2.11
C ASP A 54 -13.55 33.10 -2.52
N GLU A 55 -13.95 31.92 -2.03
CA GLU A 55 -15.25 31.58 -1.40
C GLU A 55 -15.40 30.06 -1.27
N ASN A 56 -15.90 29.62 -0.12
CA ASN A 56 -16.04 28.25 0.37
C ASN A 56 -17.39 27.63 -0.02
N ASP A 57 -17.39 26.38 -0.51
CA ASP A 57 -18.57 25.52 -0.59
C ASP A 57 -18.16 24.09 -0.18
N GLU A 58 -18.75 23.57 0.90
CA GLU A 58 -18.58 22.19 1.37
C GLU A 58 -19.33 21.19 0.48
N VAL A 59 -18.67 20.09 0.12
CA VAL A 59 -19.28 18.96 -0.60
C VAL A 59 -19.22 17.71 0.29
N THR A 60 -20.40 17.23 0.67
CA THR A 60 -20.62 16.05 1.51
C THR A 60 -20.38 14.75 0.72
N TYR A 61 -19.64 13.80 1.30
CA TYR A 61 -19.33 12.50 0.69
C TYR A 61 -19.96 11.36 1.52
N GLN A 62 -20.60 10.39 0.87
CA GLN A 62 -21.10 9.15 1.50
C GLN A 62 -20.35 7.92 0.92
N PRO A 63 -20.05 6.88 1.74
CA PRO A 63 -19.23 5.74 1.32
C PRO A 63 -20.05 4.67 0.55
N PHE A 64 -19.46 4.17 -0.55
CA PHE A 64 -20.03 3.14 -1.44
C PHE A 64 -19.68 1.70 -1.00
N SER A 65 -20.57 0.74 -1.29
CA SER A 65 -20.38 -0.71 -1.13
C SER A 65 -19.69 -1.34 -2.34
N SER A 66 -18.91 -2.39 -2.11
CA SER A 66 -18.17 -3.15 -3.13
C SER A 66 -19.05 -4.20 -3.82
N ASP A 67 -19.22 -4.09 -5.14
CA ASP A 67 -19.91 -5.04 -6.03
C ASP A 67 -18.94 -5.91 -6.86
N ASP A 68 -17.64 -5.93 -6.52
CA ASP A 68 -16.60 -6.56 -7.34
C ASP A 68 -16.70 -8.09 -7.51
N GLU A 69 -17.53 -8.80 -6.73
CA GLU A 69 -17.80 -10.23 -6.97
C GLU A 69 -18.95 -10.44 -7.96
N ALA A 70 -19.92 -9.53 -8.06
CA ALA A 70 -21.09 -9.70 -8.93
C ALA A 70 -20.81 -9.36 -10.41
N GLU A 71 -19.91 -8.41 -10.69
CA GLU A 71 -19.57 -8.07 -12.08
C GLU A 71 -18.64 -9.12 -12.74
N MET A 72 -17.79 -9.80 -11.96
CA MET A 72 -16.91 -10.85 -12.50
C MET A 72 -17.63 -12.17 -12.77
N ASP A 73 -18.62 -12.53 -11.96
CA ASP A 73 -19.43 -13.74 -12.20
C ASP A 73 -20.32 -13.58 -13.45
N GLN A 74 -20.77 -12.35 -13.77
CA GLN A 74 -21.59 -12.08 -14.96
C GLN A 74 -20.81 -12.12 -16.29
N GLU A 75 -19.51 -11.80 -16.29
CA GLU A 75 -18.70 -11.90 -17.51
C GLU A 75 -18.43 -13.36 -17.93
N PHE A 76 -18.50 -14.32 -16.99
CA PHE A 76 -18.25 -15.74 -17.26
C PHE A 76 -19.48 -16.55 -17.68
N GLU A 77 -20.71 -16.10 -17.38
CA GLU A 77 -21.93 -16.79 -17.84
C GLU A 77 -22.17 -16.68 -19.36
N ASN A 78 -21.42 -15.83 -20.08
CA ASN A 78 -21.55 -15.65 -21.53
C ASN A 78 -20.76 -16.65 -22.40
N PHE A 79 -20.07 -17.63 -21.82
CA PHE A 79 -19.51 -18.75 -22.57
C PHE A 79 -20.33 -20.03 -22.37
N GLY A 80 -21.05 -20.39 -23.44
CA GLY A 80 -22.14 -21.36 -23.50
C GLY A 80 -21.99 -22.68 -22.72
N ILE A 81 -23.02 -22.96 -21.92
CA ILE A 81 -23.43 -24.30 -21.48
C ILE A 81 -24.93 -24.46 -21.81
N PRO A 82 -25.41 -25.62 -22.32
CA PRO A 82 -26.80 -25.78 -22.75
C PRO A 82 -27.78 -25.76 -21.55
N PRO A 83 -29.05 -25.37 -21.77
CA PRO A 83 -30.01 -25.23 -20.69
C PRO A 83 -30.58 -26.60 -20.28
N GLY A 84 -30.46 -26.95 -19.00
CA GLY A 84 -31.28 -28.02 -18.44
C GLY A 84 -30.74 -28.63 -17.15
N THR A 85 -31.05 -28.04 -16.00
CA THR A 85 -31.78 -28.71 -14.89
C THR A 85 -31.99 -27.73 -13.73
N SER A 86 -33.23 -27.63 -13.25
CA SER A 86 -33.65 -26.76 -12.16
C SER A 86 -33.01 -27.16 -10.84
N LEU A 87 -32.33 -26.23 -10.16
CA LEU A 87 -31.97 -26.38 -8.75
C LEU A 87 -33.20 -26.02 -7.91
N GLN A 88 -33.72 -27.03 -7.20
CA GLN A 88 -34.76 -26.87 -6.20
C GLN A 88 -34.18 -26.17 -4.97
N ASP A 89 -34.91 -25.15 -4.49
CA ASP A 89 -34.67 -24.44 -3.24
C ASP A 89 -34.58 -25.40 -2.05
N ILE A 90 -33.41 -25.50 -1.42
CA ILE A 90 -33.27 -26.03 -0.07
C ILE A 90 -32.93 -24.86 0.86
N SER A 91 -33.96 -24.26 1.43
CA SER A 91 -33.85 -23.34 2.53
C SER A 91 -33.42 -24.08 3.80
N ASN A 92 -32.12 -24.09 4.12
CA ASN A 92 -31.64 -24.48 5.44
C ASN A 92 -31.19 -23.24 6.22
N LYS A 93 -32.07 -22.75 7.09
CA LYS A 93 -31.69 -21.92 8.24
C LYS A 93 -30.89 -22.81 9.19
N GLN A 94 -29.56 -22.70 9.17
CA GLN A 94 -28.73 -23.19 10.27
C GLN A 94 -28.21 -21.99 11.05
N GLU A 95 -28.64 -21.91 12.31
CA GLU A 95 -28.12 -20.98 13.31
C GLU A 95 -26.62 -21.25 13.48
N SER A 96 -25.78 -20.29 13.09
CA SER A 96 -24.35 -20.34 13.32
C SER A 96 -24.07 -20.22 14.82
N VAL A 97 -23.50 -21.25 15.42
CA VAL A 97 -22.97 -21.18 16.79
C VAL A 97 -21.80 -20.17 16.79
N PRO A 98 -21.84 -19.11 17.60
CA PRO A 98 -20.76 -18.13 17.63
C PRO A 98 -19.53 -18.76 18.30
N VAL A 99 -18.44 -18.86 17.55
CA VAL A 99 -17.11 -19.14 18.11
C VAL A 99 -16.82 -18.06 19.15
N ARG A 100 -16.59 -18.45 20.42
CA ARG A 100 -16.22 -17.51 21.50
C ARG A 100 -14.87 -16.87 21.16
N THR A 101 -14.89 -15.75 20.46
CA THR A 101 -13.72 -14.90 20.26
C THR A 101 -13.44 -14.10 21.54
N ASN A 102 -12.17 -13.78 21.79
CA ASN A 102 -11.83 -12.82 22.85
C ASN A 102 -12.61 -11.51 22.57
N PRO A 103 -13.10 -10.80 23.61
CA PRO A 103 -13.74 -9.51 23.41
C PRO A 103 -12.80 -8.58 22.65
N ALA A 104 -13.33 -7.88 21.65
CA ALA A 104 -12.57 -6.94 20.86
C ALA A 104 -12.03 -5.83 21.78
N ILE A 105 -10.75 -5.51 21.62
CA ILE A 105 -10.12 -4.41 22.35
C ILE A 105 -10.43 -3.15 21.57
N THR A 106 -11.28 -2.28 22.12
CA THR A 106 -11.79 -1.08 21.42
C THR A 106 -11.26 0.23 22.01
N GLY A 107 -10.42 0.14 23.03
CA GLY A 107 -9.89 1.28 23.76
C GLY A 107 -8.72 0.86 24.65
N SER A 108 -7.87 1.83 24.99
CA SER A 108 -6.82 1.68 26.00
C SER A 108 -7.47 1.44 27.36
N LYS A 109 -6.86 0.56 28.16
CA LYS A 109 -7.26 0.36 29.56
C LYS A 109 -6.62 1.38 30.52
N PHE A 110 -5.59 2.08 30.05
CA PHE A 110 -4.97 3.20 30.74
C PHE A 110 -6.01 4.26 31.15
N ARG A 111 -5.90 4.74 32.39
CA ARG A 111 -6.77 5.79 32.93
C ARG A 111 -5.91 7.01 33.27
N PRO A 112 -5.96 8.07 32.46
CA PRO A 112 -5.13 9.25 32.69
C PRO A 112 -5.52 9.95 34.00
N ASP A 113 -4.51 10.36 34.76
CA ASP A 113 -4.61 11.25 35.92
C ASP A 113 -3.46 12.28 35.85
N ASP A 114 -3.49 13.30 36.72
CA ASP A 114 -2.53 14.42 36.69
C ASP A 114 -1.08 13.97 36.96
N ASP A 115 -0.89 12.80 37.57
CA ASP A 115 0.43 12.24 37.84
C ASP A 115 0.92 11.41 36.65
N ASN A 116 0.08 10.53 36.12
CA ASN A 116 0.46 9.44 35.21
C ASN A 116 0.50 9.82 33.72
N LEU A 117 0.02 11.00 33.35
CA LEU A 117 0.08 11.53 32.00
C LEU A 117 0.65 12.95 32.00
N VAL A 118 1.91 13.07 31.60
CA VAL A 118 2.61 14.35 31.51
C VAL A 118 2.70 14.78 30.05
N TYR A 119 2.22 15.98 29.75
CA TYR A 119 2.28 16.57 28.41
C TYR A 119 3.53 17.44 28.25
N GLY A 120 4.24 17.27 27.14
CA GLY A 120 5.29 18.16 26.65
C GLY A 120 4.89 18.85 25.35
N GLU A 121 5.81 19.55 24.70
CA GLU A 121 5.52 20.22 23.42
C GLU A 121 5.41 19.24 22.24
N ASN A 122 6.23 18.20 22.23
CA ASN A 122 6.34 17.23 21.13
C ASN A 122 6.23 15.78 21.58
N GLU A 123 5.87 15.56 22.84
CA GLU A 123 5.87 14.25 23.45
C GLU A 123 4.95 14.20 24.67
N ILE A 124 4.56 12.99 25.04
CA ILE A 124 3.90 12.71 26.31
C ILE A 124 4.68 11.65 27.07
N THR A 125 4.62 11.72 28.40
CA THR A 125 5.12 10.66 29.28
C THR A 125 3.93 9.97 29.95
N VAL A 126 3.91 8.64 29.90
CA VAL A 126 2.83 7.80 30.39
C VAL A 126 3.36 6.80 31.41
N GLY A 127 2.83 6.83 32.64
CA GLY A 127 3.06 5.82 33.66
C GLY A 127 1.98 4.74 33.62
N LEU A 128 2.33 3.51 33.25
CA LEU A 128 1.40 2.38 33.22
C LEU A 128 1.45 1.58 34.53
N LYS A 129 0.26 1.36 35.12
CA LYS A 129 0.06 0.46 36.27
C LYS A 129 -0.03 -0.98 35.78
N ASN A 130 -0.07 -1.92 36.73
CA ASN A 130 -0.15 -3.35 36.40
C ASN A 130 -1.44 -3.68 35.61
N TYR A 131 -1.31 -4.48 34.55
CA TYR A 131 -2.39 -4.86 33.64
C TYR A 131 -3.03 -3.71 32.86
N GLU A 132 -2.39 -2.54 32.80
CA GLU A 132 -2.79 -1.45 31.91
C GLU A 132 -2.11 -1.62 30.54
N TYR A 133 -2.79 -1.12 29.52
CA TYR A 133 -2.30 -1.12 28.16
C TYR A 133 -2.82 0.09 27.40
N LEU A 134 -2.05 0.48 26.39
CA LEU A 134 -2.37 1.50 25.41
C LEU A 134 -2.63 0.87 24.06
N ILE A 135 -3.58 1.45 23.33
CA ILE A 135 -3.64 1.37 21.87
C ILE A 135 -3.55 2.79 21.35
N ILE A 136 -2.60 3.02 20.44
CA ILE A 136 -2.27 4.35 19.95
C ILE A 136 -2.44 4.35 18.44
N LYS A 137 -3.17 5.33 17.94
CA LYS A 137 -3.33 5.58 16.50
C LYS A 137 -2.39 6.71 16.09
N GLY A 138 -1.74 6.57 14.95
CA GLY A 138 -0.86 7.61 14.40
C GLY A 138 0.59 7.18 14.26
N GLN A 139 1.49 8.15 14.23
CA GLN A 139 2.93 7.95 13.99
C GLN A 139 3.71 8.47 15.17
N TYR A 140 4.47 7.60 15.83
CA TYR A 140 5.16 7.96 17.06
C TYR A 140 6.46 7.19 17.25
N SER A 141 7.33 7.78 18.05
CA SER A 141 8.56 7.19 18.55
C SER A 141 8.35 6.83 20.02
N LEU A 142 8.39 5.53 20.33
CA LEU A 142 8.17 5.01 21.68
C LEU A 142 9.50 4.68 22.35
N THR A 143 9.80 5.35 23.46
CA THR A 143 10.96 5.04 24.32
C THR A 143 10.46 4.49 25.64
N ILE A 144 10.96 3.32 26.03
CA ILE A 144 10.68 2.73 27.34
C ILE A 144 11.70 3.34 28.33
N GLN A 145 11.23 4.22 29.21
CA GLN A 145 12.08 4.89 30.19
C GLN A 145 12.21 4.11 31.50
N ARG A 146 11.23 3.26 31.82
CA ARG A 146 11.27 2.42 33.02
C ARG A 146 10.66 1.05 32.80
N GLY A 147 11.28 0.03 33.36
CA GLY A 147 10.73 -1.31 33.43
C GLY A 147 10.72 -2.01 32.07
N ALA A 148 9.59 -2.61 31.70
CA ALA A 148 9.41 -3.26 30.41
C ALA A 148 7.97 -3.15 29.91
N VAL A 149 7.76 -3.28 28.61
CA VAL A 149 6.43 -3.38 28.00
C VAL A 149 6.37 -4.51 26.98
N GLU A 150 5.18 -5.04 26.78
CA GLU A 150 4.88 -6.03 25.76
C GLU A 150 4.16 -5.32 24.61
N ILE A 151 4.75 -5.33 23.40
CA ILE A 151 4.14 -4.80 22.17
C ILE A 151 3.73 -5.99 21.30
N ASP A 152 2.43 -6.20 21.07
CA ASP A 152 1.88 -7.34 20.32
C ASP A 152 2.52 -8.70 20.69
N SER A 153 2.79 -8.90 21.99
CA SER A 153 3.45 -10.10 22.54
C SER A 153 4.94 -10.29 22.25
N VAL A 154 5.66 -9.19 22.01
CA VAL A 154 7.12 -9.09 22.11
C VAL A 154 7.52 -8.19 23.28
N LEU A 155 8.46 -8.64 24.11
CA LEU A 155 8.93 -7.91 25.29
C LEU A 155 10.03 -6.90 24.94
N PHE A 156 9.87 -5.67 25.40
CA PHE A 156 10.86 -4.59 25.28
C PHE A 156 11.22 -4.07 26.66
N HIS A 157 12.51 -4.07 26.98
CA HIS A 157 13.05 -3.49 28.21
C HIS A 157 13.36 -1.99 28.04
N ALA A 158 13.46 -1.28 29.16
CA ALA A 158 13.89 0.12 29.17
C ALA A 158 15.25 0.27 28.48
N SER A 159 15.31 1.14 27.48
CA SER A 159 16.51 1.43 26.69
C SER A 159 16.41 2.80 26.02
N GLU A 160 17.55 3.36 25.59
CA GLU A 160 17.60 4.64 24.87
C GLU A 160 17.10 4.53 23.43
N THR A 161 17.06 3.32 22.88
CA THR A 161 16.69 3.07 21.49
C THR A 161 15.16 3.13 21.34
N PRO A 162 14.62 4.09 20.59
CA PRO A 162 13.18 4.17 20.39
C PRO A 162 12.68 3.13 19.40
N VAL A 163 11.46 2.64 19.64
CA VAL A 163 10.69 1.85 18.68
C VAL A 163 9.79 2.79 17.88
N LYS A 164 9.99 2.88 16.58
CA LYS A 164 9.17 3.70 15.68
C LYS A 164 7.96 2.91 15.21
N ILE A 165 6.76 3.45 15.41
CA ILE A 165 5.50 2.79 15.08
C ILE A 165 4.64 3.74 14.23
N CYS A 166 4.12 3.22 13.12
CA CYS A 166 3.13 3.87 12.28
C CYS A 166 1.87 3.02 12.32
N SER A 167 0.83 3.45 13.03
CA SER A 167 -0.41 2.70 13.23
C SER A 167 -1.61 3.47 12.68
N PRO A 168 -1.75 3.56 11.34
CA PRO A 168 -2.97 4.10 10.75
C PRO A 168 -4.15 3.18 11.08
N SER A 169 -5.35 3.74 11.15
CA SER A 169 -6.58 2.96 11.41
C SER A 169 -7.05 2.11 10.22
N LEU A 170 -6.14 1.68 9.34
CA LEU A 170 -6.41 0.78 8.21
C LEU A 170 -6.51 -0.67 8.67
N THR A 171 -5.77 -1.02 9.72
CA THR A 171 -5.69 -2.33 10.36
C THR A 171 -5.80 -2.18 11.88
N SER A 172 -5.80 -3.30 12.61
CA SER A 172 -5.81 -3.27 14.08
C SER A 172 -4.58 -2.56 14.64
N LEU A 173 -4.77 -1.71 15.65
CA LEU A 173 -3.72 -0.94 16.29
C LEU A 173 -2.85 -1.84 17.19
N PRO A 174 -1.53 -1.68 17.22
CA PRO A 174 -0.66 -2.40 18.14
C PRO A 174 -1.06 -2.16 19.59
N MET A 175 -1.03 -3.22 20.40
CA MET A 175 -1.25 -3.11 21.84
C MET A 175 0.09 -2.99 22.56
N ILE A 176 0.22 -1.98 23.42
CA ILE A 176 1.39 -1.74 24.27
C ILE A 176 0.96 -1.96 25.72
N ALA A 177 1.32 -3.09 26.31
CA ALA A 177 0.93 -3.47 27.67
C ALA A 177 2.09 -3.34 28.65
N SER A 178 1.81 -2.95 29.90
CA SER A 178 2.79 -3.02 30.98
C SER A 178 3.29 -4.46 31.17
N ALA A 179 4.60 -4.67 31.28
CA ALA A 179 5.16 -5.99 31.55
C ALA A 179 5.94 -6.00 32.87
N GLN A 180 5.92 -7.16 33.55
CA GLN A 180 6.73 -7.35 34.75
C GLN A 180 8.16 -7.69 34.35
N VAL A 181 9.11 -6.92 34.89
CA VAL A 181 10.53 -7.22 34.77
C VAL A 181 10.88 -8.38 35.70
N THR A 182 11.27 -9.51 35.12
CA THR A 182 11.78 -10.69 35.85
C THR A 182 13.27 -10.57 36.11
N ASP A 183 14.04 -10.06 35.14
CA ASP A 183 15.48 -9.79 35.24
C ASP A 183 15.76 -8.29 35.13
N ARG A 184 16.23 -7.69 36.22
CA ARG A 184 16.56 -6.25 36.27
C ARG A 184 17.86 -5.90 35.58
N SER A 185 18.74 -6.86 35.30
CA SER A 185 20.01 -6.58 34.62
C SER A 185 19.81 -6.15 33.16
N LEU A 186 18.67 -6.53 32.57
CA LEU A 186 18.28 -6.20 31.20
C LEU A 186 17.65 -4.80 31.06
N VAL A 187 17.44 -4.08 32.16
CA VAL A 187 16.69 -2.83 32.19
C VAL A 187 17.63 -1.67 32.43
N ASN A 188 17.64 -0.71 31.51
CA ASN A 188 18.33 0.56 31.67
C ASN A 188 17.32 1.69 31.89
N ASP A 189 16.91 1.83 33.15
CA ASP A 189 15.95 2.84 33.62
C ASP A 189 16.52 4.27 33.45
N GLN A 190 15.75 5.15 32.80
CA GLN A 190 16.12 6.55 32.51
C GLN A 190 15.26 7.52 33.31
N ARG A 191 15.79 7.95 34.45
CA ARG A 191 15.15 8.96 35.31
C ARG A 191 15.58 10.37 34.89
N THR A 192 14.60 11.25 34.66
CA THR A 192 14.76 12.69 34.46
C THR A 192 13.97 13.44 35.53
N SER A 193 14.18 14.75 35.65
CA SER A 193 13.39 15.59 36.55
C SER A 193 11.90 15.61 36.19
N GLU A 194 11.53 15.43 34.92
CA GLU A 194 10.12 15.44 34.48
C GLU A 194 9.39 14.12 34.73
N ASN A 195 10.12 13.01 34.89
CA ASN A 195 9.50 11.68 35.06
C ASN A 195 9.76 11.05 36.43
N GLU A 196 10.56 11.68 37.30
CA GLU A 196 10.99 11.09 38.57
C GLU A 196 9.83 10.64 39.48
N HIS A 197 8.73 11.38 39.49
CA HIS A 197 7.52 11.03 40.26
C HIS A 197 6.88 9.72 39.78
N LEU A 198 7.08 9.34 38.51
CA LEU A 198 6.60 8.07 37.93
C LEU A 198 7.49 6.88 38.28
N PHE A 199 8.61 7.08 38.96
CA PHE A 199 9.50 6.01 39.43
C PHE A 199 9.08 5.48 40.82
N SER A 200 7.76 5.41 41.08
CA SER A 200 7.17 4.83 42.30
C SER A 200 6.85 3.33 42.16
N SER A 201 6.47 2.66 43.24
CA SER A 201 6.02 1.25 43.16
C SER A 201 4.75 1.03 42.35
N ASP A 202 3.98 2.11 42.12
CA ASP A 202 2.64 2.07 41.53
C ASP A 202 2.70 1.85 40.03
N TYR A 203 3.69 2.46 39.37
CA TYR A 203 3.93 2.31 37.94
C TYR A 203 4.91 1.17 37.66
N LYS A 204 4.53 0.28 36.75
CA LYS A 204 5.38 -0.84 36.30
C LYS A 204 6.24 -0.46 35.12
N SER A 205 5.72 0.42 34.26
CA SER A 205 6.39 0.86 33.05
C SER A 205 6.18 2.36 32.89
N VAL A 206 7.23 3.06 32.47
CA VAL A 206 7.15 4.48 32.11
C VAL A 206 7.55 4.61 30.66
N LEU A 207 6.68 5.22 29.87
CA LEU A 207 6.80 5.35 28.43
C LEU A 207 6.89 6.81 28.05
N LYS A 208 7.83 7.14 27.17
CA LYS A 208 7.89 8.43 26.49
C LYS A 208 7.47 8.22 25.04
N ILE A 209 6.43 8.93 24.62
CA ILE A 209 5.85 8.84 23.28
C ILE A 209 6.06 10.20 22.61
N SER A 210 6.99 10.25 21.66
CA SER A 210 7.35 11.48 20.94
C SER A 210 6.78 11.49 19.51
N ASN A 211 6.52 12.69 18.99
CA ASN A 211 6.08 12.92 17.62
C ASN A 211 7.02 12.27 16.60
N TRP A 212 6.45 11.62 15.60
CA TRP A 212 7.17 11.13 14.43
C TRP A 212 6.40 11.45 13.15
N LYS A 213 6.56 12.68 12.67
CA LYS A 213 5.89 13.16 11.47
C LYS A 213 6.59 12.66 10.21
N THR A 214 5.87 11.97 9.33
CA THR A 214 6.43 11.41 8.08
C THR A 214 5.97 12.16 6.84
N GLY A 215 4.87 12.92 6.93
CA GLY A 215 4.16 13.51 5.79
C GLY A 215 3.03 12.63 5.28
N LEU A 216 2.95 11.37 5.72
CA LEU A 216 1.86 10.44 5.38
C LEU A 216 0.51 10.88 5.95
N GLU A 217 0.52 11.69 7.02
CA GLU A 217 -0.67 12.30 7.60
C GLU A 217 -1.49 13.04 6.54
N GLY A 218 -0.83 13.71 5.60
CA GLY A 218 -1.44 14.49 4.50
C GLY A 218 -2.23 13.67 3.47
N ILE A 219 -2.21 12.33 3.54
CA ILE A 219 -2.90 11.49 2.55
C ILE A 219 -4.41 11.72 2.50
N GLY A 220 -4.98 12.17 3.62
CA GLY A 220 -6.39 12.55 3.72
C GLY A 220 -6.77 13.77 2.88
N GLU A 221 -5.83 14.69 2.66
CA GLU A 221 -6.05 15.89 1.85
C GLU A 221 -6.10 15.52 0.36
N LEU A 222 -5.21 14.62 -0.05
CA LEU A 222 -5.16 14.08 -1.40
C LEU A 222 -6.33 13.13 -1.70
N TYR A 223 -6.65 12.24 -0.76
CA TYR A 223 -7.73 11.26 -0.87
C TYR A 223 -8.67 11.31 0.34
N PRO A 224 -9.75 12.12 0.28
CA PRO A 224 -10.65 12.38 1.41
C PRO A 224 -11.26 11.16 2.12
N PRO A 225 -11.55 10.02 1.46
CA PRO A 225 -11.99 8.81 2.14
C PRO A 225 -11.01 8.31 3.22
N LEU A 226 -9.73 8.70 3.17
CA LEU A 226 -8.71 8.31 4.15
C LEU A 226 -8.40 9.40 5.18
N LYS A 227 -9.16 10.50 5.24
CA LYS A 227 -8.86 11.65 6.14
C LYS A 227 -8.73 11.32 7.62
N ASN A 228 -9.31 10.21 8.07
CA ASN A 228 -9.31 9.82 9.48
C ASN A 228 -8.31 8.70 9.79
N ILE A 229 -7.49 8.24 8.85
CA ILE A 229 -6.60 7.09 9.11
C ILE A 229 -5.43 7.43 10.03
N LEU A 230 -4.97 8.67 10.00
CA LEU A 230 -3.90 9.21 10.84
C LEU A 230 -4.38 10.54 11.43
N PRO A 231 -3.94 10.91 12.64
CA PRO A 231 -4.15 12.26 13.16
C PRO A 231 -3.48 13.28 12.23
N LEU A 232 -4.26 14.26 11.78
CA LEU A 232 -3.79 15.42 11.03
C LEU A 232 -3.79 16.61 11.99
N GLU A 233 -2.79 17.49 11.87
CA GLU A 233 -2.85 18.78 12.55
C GLU A 233 -4.13 19.48 12.12
N ILE A 234 -4.90 19.91 13.12
CA ILE A 234 -6.07 20.70 12.88
C ILE A 234 -5.60 22.05 12.32
N PRO A 235 -6.17 22.55 11.20
CA PRO A 235 -5.85 23.88 10.69
C PRO A 235 -5.98 24.93 11.79
N SER A 236 -5.19 26.00 11.70
CA SER A 236 -5.15 27.12 12.66
C SER A 236 -6.49 27.80 12.99
N ASP A 237 -7.55 27.45 12.27
CA ASP A 237 -8.88 28.09 12.32
C ASP A 237 -9.87 27.34 13.23
N PHE A 238 -9.41 26.35 14.00
CA PHE A 238 -10.28 25.49 14.81
C PHE A 238 -10.39 25.96 16.27
N ASP A 239 -11.60 25.88 16.82
CA ASP A 239 -11.93 26.39 18.15
C ASP A 239 -11.14 25.67 19.26
N PRO A 240 -10.27 26.37 20.00
CA PRO A 240 -9.46 25.79 21.07
C PRO A 240 -10.26 25.30 22.28
N ASN A 241 -11.58 25.51 22.32
CA ASN A 241 -12.45 25.07 23.42
C ASN A 241 -12.98 23.63 23.28
N SER A 242 -12.71 22.91 22.19
CA SER A 242 -12.93 21.45 22.17
C SER A 242 -11.78 20.77 22.91
N SER A 243 -12.00 20.49 24.19
CA SER A 243 -11.10 19.72 25.05
C SER A 243 -10.61 18.46 24.33
N HIS A 244 -9.29 18.25 24.32
CA HIS A 244 -8.50 17.17 23.68
C HIS A 244 -7.78 17.49 22.35
N ALA A 245 -7.97 18.68 21.75
CA ALA A 245 -7.46 19.01 20.41
C ALA A 245 -6.15 19.85 20.33
N VAL A 246 -5.52 20.20 21.47
CA VAL A 246 -4.67 21.41 21.55
C VAL A 246 -3.17 21.22 21.25
N LEU A 247 -2.64 20.00 21.07
CA LEU A 247 -1.17 19.80 21.06
C LEU A 247 -0.53 19.32 19.74
N GLY A 248 -1.29 19.15 18.65
CA GLY A 248 -0.72 18.88 17.32
C GLY A 248 0.16 17.62 17.24
N TYR A 249 -0.09 16.63 18.10
CA TYR A 249 0.64 15.37 18.10
C TYR A 249 0.36 14.56 16.84
N SER A 250 1.36 13.85 16.33
CA SER A 250 1.19 12.92 15.21
C SER A 250 0.53 11.60 15.62
N PHE A 251 0.06 11.50 16.86
CA PHE A 251 -0.55 10.30 17.45
C PHE A 251 -1.63 10.67 18.47
N GLU A 252 -2.55 9.73 18.70
CA GLU A 252 -3.62 9.84 19.69
C GLU A 252 -3.76 8.52 20.48
N ILE A 253 -3.86 8.62 21.80
CA ILE A 253 -4.23 7.48 22.64
C ILE A 253 -5.72 7.22 22.40
N VAL A 254 -6.03 6.00 21.97
CA VAL A 254 -7.40 5.61 21.69
C VAL A 254 -8.05 5.15 22.98
N PHE A 255 -9.12 5.82 23.40
CA PHE A 255 -10.00 5.40 24.49
C PHE A 255 -11.27 4.73 23.93
N ALA A 256 -12.09 4.14 24.82
CA ALA A 256 -13.30 3.41 24.43
C ALA A 256 -14.25 4.25 23.54
N ASP A 257 -15.11 3.55 22.79
CA ASP A 257 -16.17 4.13 21.94
C ASP A 257 -15.73 4.90 20.68
N SER A 258 -14.48 4.71 20.26
CA SER A 258 -13.90 5.35 19.06
C SER A 258 -14.06 4.57 17.75
N GLY A 259 -14.56 3.33 17.80
CA GLY A 259 -14.74 2.45 16.64
C GLY A 259 -13.45 1.80 16.11
N TYR A 260 -12.30 2.08 16.73
CA TYR A 260 -11.04 1.42 16.41
C TYR A 260 -10.87 0.10 17.17
N THR A 261 -10.04 -0.80 16.66
CA THR A 261 -9.73 -2.07 17.30
C THR A 261 -8.24 -2.25 17.50
N GLY A 262 -7.85 -2.71 18.69
CA GLY A 262 -6.51 -3.18 19.00
C GLY A 262 -6.30 -4.63 18.61
N VAL A 263 -5.04 -5.01 18.37
CA VAL A 263 -4.65 -6.40 18.12
C VAL A 263 -5.01 -7.24 19.36
N SER A 264 -5.77 -8.32 19.17
CA SER A 264 -6.09 -9.29 20.22
C SER A 264 -5.94 -10.70 19.68
N LEU A 265 -4.98 -11.45 20.25
CA LEU A 265 -4.58 -12.74 19.72
C LEU A 265 -5.19 -13.89 20.56
N PRO A 266 -5.89 -14.85 19.94
CA PRO A 266 -6.40 -16.04 20.62
C PRO A 266 -5.27 -16.85 21.26
N LYS A 267 -5.59 -17.53 22.36
CA LYS A 267 -4.62 -18.41 23.04
C LYS A 267 -4.06 -19.48 22.10
N THR A 268 -4.90 -20.04 21.22
CA THR A 268 -4.49 -21.02 20.20
C THR A 268 -3.42 -20.48 19.27
N TRP A 269 -3.54 -19.23 18.82
CA TRP A 269 -2.52 -18.59 17.98
C TRP A 269 -1.21 -18.44 18.75
N LYS A 270 -1.27 -18.02 20.03
CA LYS A 270 -0.08 -17.90 20.88
C LYS A 270 0.63 -19.24 21.08
N THR A 271 -0.12 -20.32 21.30
CA THR A 271 0.42 -21.69 21.44
C THR A 271 1.12 -22.15 20.17
N ILE A 272 0.46 -22.05 19.01
CA ILE A 272 1.06 -22.44 17.72
C ILE A 272 2.31 -21.62 17.43
N ARG A 273 2.28 -20.31 17.69
CA ARG A 273 3.45 -19.44 17.53
C ARG A 273 4.63 -19.91 18.39
N SER A 274 4.40 -20.20 19.68
CA SER A 274 5.46 -20.67 20.58
C SER A 274 6.07 -21.97 20.07
N GLU A 275 5.25 -22.96 19.70
CA GLU A 275 5.72 -24.23 19.12
C GLU A 275 6.56 -24.01 17.85
N LEU A 276 6.10 -23.14 16.94
CA LEU A 276 6.84 -22.80 15.72
C LEU A 276 8.15 -22.07 15.99
N THR A 277 8.16 -21.11 16.93
CA THR A 277 9.35 -20.31 17.24
C THR A 277 10.43 -21.18 17.90
N GLU A 278 10.03 -22.11 18.77
CA GLU A 278 10.93 -23.09 19.39
C GLU A 278 11.50 -24.05 18.34
N GLY A 279 10.66 -24.59 17.45
CA GLY A 279 11.07 -25.53 16.40
C GLY A 279 12.07 -24.95 15.38
N VAL A 280 11.97 -23.63 15.07
CA VAL A 280 12.92 -22.94 14.17
C VAL A 280 14.38 -23.04 14.67
N CYS A 281 14.59 -23.16 15.98
CA CYS A 281 15.93 -23.23 16.57
C CYS A 281 16.54 -24.64 16.54
N GLU A 282 15.73 -25.68 16.35
CA GLU A 282 16.14 -27.09 16.56
C GLU A 282 16.40 -27.85 15.25
N ASP A 283 15.77 -27.43 14.15
CA ASP A 283 15.80 -28.15 12.88
C ASP A 283 17.09 -27.91 12.06
N ARG A 284 17.62 -29.00 11.48
CA ARG A 284 18.76 -28.95 10.55
C ARG A 284 18.40 -28.43 9.15
N ASN A 285 17.12 -28.34 8.84
CA ASN A 285 16.59 -27.83 7.57
C ASN A 285 15.71 -26.61 7.86
N PRO A 286 15.63 -25.64 6.93
CA PRO A 286 14.91 -24.41 7.21
C PRO A 286 13.41 -24.68 7.34
N THR A 287 12.83 -24.21 8.44
CA THR A 287 11.38 -24.28 8.68
C THR A 287 10.65 -23.41 7.65
N ARG A 288 9.67 -24.00 6.96
CA ARG A 288 8.79 -23.31 6.01
C ARG A 288 7.37 -23.36 6.54
N VAL A 289 6.83 -22.21 6.90
CA VAL A 289 5.50 -22.05 7.50
C VAL A 289 4.55 -21.44 6.49
N PHE A 290 3.54 -22.22 6.12
CA PHE A 290 2.52 -21.84 5.15
C PHE A 290 1.24 -21.42 5.88
N VAL A 291 0.79 -20.16 5.73
CA VAL A 291 -0.36 -19.66 6.50
C VAL A 291 -1.62 -19.61 5.64
N LEU A 292 -2.53 -20.56 5.86
CA LEU A 292 -3.72 -20.78 5.07
C LEU A 292 -4.99 -20.19 5.70
N GLY A 293 -5.94 -19.75 4.86
CA GLY A 293 -7.29 -19.37 5.28
C GLY A 293 -8.00 -18.47 4.28
N THR A 294 -9.32 -18.33 4.42
CA THR A 294 -10.15 -17.47 3.56
C THR A 294 -9.79 -15.99 3.68
N LYS A 295 -10.34 -15.14 2.80
CA LYS A 295 -10.23 -13.67 2.93
C LYS A 295 -10.65 -13.24 4.35
N ASN A 296 -9.92 -12.29 4.93
CA ASN A 296 -10.14 -11.75 6.27
C ASN A 296 -10.04 -12.74 7.46
N SER A 297 -9.44 -13.93 7.29
CA SER A 297 -9.23 -14.87 8.42
C SER A 297 -8.11 -14.47 9.39
N GLY A 298 -7.32 -13.44 9.03
CA GLY A 298 -6.19 -12.94 9.82
C GLY A 298 -4.82 -13.51 9.45
N LYS A 299 -4.65 -14.05 8.23
CA LYS A 299 -3.37 -14.61 7.73
C LYS A 299 -2.18 -13.66 7.89
N SER A 300 -2.25 -12.46 7.33
CA SER A 300 -1.17 -11.47 7.40
C SER A 300 -0.86 -11.06 8.86
N THR A 301 -1.90 -10.97 9.71
CA THR A 301 -1.72 -10.76 11.15
C THR A 301 -0.97 -11.90 11.82
N PHE A 302 -1.28 -13.16 11.49
CA PHE A 302 -0.56 -14.32 12.04
C PHE A 302 0.89 -14.36 11.55
N VAL A 303 1.13 -14.11 10.25
CA VAL A 303 2.48 -14.02 9.68
C VAL A 303 3.30 -12.96 10.41
N ARG A 304 2.75 -11.76 10.61
CA ARG A 304 3.40 -10.67 11.37
C ARG A 304 3.65 -11.05 12.82
N PHE A 305 2.68 -11.72 13.45
CA PHE A 305 2.80 -12.18 14.83
C PHE A 305 3.93 -13.19 15.01
N LEU A 306 4.09 -14.13 14.07
CA LEU A 306 5.18 -15.11 14.07
C LEU A 306 6.52 -14.47 13.71
N LEU A 307 6.56 -13.60 12.69
CA LEU A 307 7.72 -12.78 12.32
C LEU A 307 8.29 -12.05 13.55
N ASN A 308 7.45 -11.34 14.29
CA ASN A 308 7.86 -10.55 15.44
C ASN A 308 8.45 -11.41 16.56
N SER A 309 7.96 -12.63 16.72
CA SER A 309 8.43 -13.59 17.73
C SER A 309 9.77 -14.25 17.35
N ILE A 310 9.99 -14.52 16.06
CA ILE A 310 11.27 -15.06 15.59
C ILE A 310 12.35 -13.97 15.66
N THR A 311 12.04 -12.78 15.13
CA THR A 311 13.00 -11.65 15.11
C THR A 311 13.32 -11.08 16.49
N SER A 312 12.42 -11.22 17.47
CA SER A 312 12.73 -10.85 18.86
C SER A 312 13.79 -11.73 19.52
N ASN A 313 14.03 -12.94 18.98
CA ASN A 313 15.09 -13.84 19.42
C ASN A 313 16.40 -13.63 18.60
N GLU A 314 16.55 -12.46 17.97
CA GLU A 314 17.69 -12.09 17.12
C GLU A 314 17.90 -13.02 15.91
N GLN A 315 16.84 -13.73 15.48
CA GLN A 315 16.85 -14.58 14.30
C GLN A 315 16.25 -13.88 13.09
N ASN A 316 16.96 -13.91 11.97
CA ASN A 316 16.43 -13.42 10.71
C ASN A 316 15.40 -14.40 10.16
N VAL A 317 14.40 -13.88 9.44
CA VAL A 317 13.36 -14.69 8.80
C VAL A 317 13.05 -14.13 7.43
N VAL A 318 12.78 -15.01 6.47
CA VAL A 318 12.42 -14.60 5.12
C VAL A 318 10.91 -14.66 4.97
N ILE A 319 10.32 -13.60 4.43
CA ILE A 319 8.90 -13.51 4.12
C ILE A 319 8.72 -13.71 2.62
N LEU A 320 7.88 -14.68 2.24
CA LEU A 320 7.37 -14.84 0.89
C LEU A 320 5.91 -14.34 0.88
N ASP A 321 5.71 -13.11 0.42
CA ASP A 321 4.39 -12.49 0.33
C ASP A 321 3.82 -12.71 -1.07
N LEU A 322 2.80 -13.57 -1.15
CA LEU A 322 2.20 -14.01 -2.41
C LEU A 322 0.81 -13.41 -2.66
N ASP A 323 0.35 -12.48 -1.83
CA ASP A 323 -0.94 -11.81 -2.03
C ASP A 323 -0.77 -10.46 -2.77
N PRO A 324 -0.91 -10.42 -4.11
CA PRO A 324 -0.79 -9.16 -4.85
C PRO A 324 -1.94 -8.19 -4.59
N GLY A 325 -3.05 -8.66 -3.98
CA GLY A 325 -4.22 -7.84 -3.71
C GLY A 325 -4.05 -6.91 -2.50
N GLN A 326 -3.28 -7.33 -1.49
CA GLN A 326 -2.95 -6.54 -0.30
C GLN A 326 -1.53 -6.86 0.19
N PRO A 327 -0.47 -6.51 -0.59
CA PRO A 327 0.90 -6.77 -0.18
C PRO A 327 1.28 -5.95 1.06
N GLU A 328 2.11 -6.53 1.95
CA GLU A 328 2.64 -5.88 3.17
C GLU A 328 4.17 -5.62 3.12
N TYR A 329 4.85 -6.14 2.10
CA TYR A 329 6.31 -6.10 1.98
C TYR A 329 6.81 -5.52 0.66
N SER A 330 5.90 -5.18 -0.24
CA SER A 330 6.22 -4.77 -1.60
C SER A 330 5.15 -3.81 -2.17
N PRO A 331 5.41 -3.17 -3.32
CA PRO A 331 4.44 -2.28 -3.95
C PRO A 331 3.15 -3.00 -4.36
N SER A 332 2.09 -2.23 -4.62
CA SER A 332 0.79 -2.77 -5.03
C SER A 332 0.89 -3.72 -6.24
N GLU A 333 0.12 -4.81 -6.23
CA GLU A 333 0.08 -5.82 -7.31
C GLU A 333 1.41 -6.52 -7.59
N THR A 334 2.27 -6.61 -6.57
CA THR A 334 3.51 -7.36 -6.63
C THR A 334 3.49 -8.51 -5.62
N ILE A 335 4.28 -9.54 -5.90
CA ILE A 335 4.66 -10.58 -4.94
C ILE A 335 6.14 -10.44 -4.64
N SER A 336 6.57 -10.84 -3.43
CA SER A 336 7.93 -10.54 -2.98
C SER A 336 8.54 -11.57 -2.05
N LEU A 337 9.87 -11.62 -2.05
CA LEU A 337 10.70 -12.35 -1.10
C LEU A 337 11.61 -11.36 -0.36
N THR A 338 11.46 -11.25 0.96
CA THR A 338 12.13 -10.21 1.77
C THR A 338 12.74 -10.81 3.04
N GLU A 339 14.03 -10.54 3.33
CA GLU A 339 14.66 -10.88 4.62
C GLU A 339 14.30 -9.82 5.67
N GLN A 340 13.72 -10.25 6.79
CA GLN A 340 13.40 -9.42 7.94
C GLN A 340 14.30 -9.76 9.12
N THR A 341 14.82 -8.71 9.76
CA THR A 341 15.77 -8.80 10.87
C THR A 341 15.27 -8.15 12.15
N VAL A 342 14.12 -7.45 12.07
CA VAL A 342 13.54 -6.70 13.19
C VAL A 342 12.03 -6.87 13.22
N PRO A 343 11.39 -6.83 14.40
CA PRO A 343 9.94 -6.83 14.51
C PRO A 343 9.30 -5.63 13.78
N ILE A 344 8.07 -5.84 13.30
CA ILE A 344 7.24 -4.84 12.61
C ILE A 344 5.93 -4.65 13.36
N PHE A 345 5.68 -3.42 13.82
CA PHE A 345 4.43 -3.03 14.48
C PHE A 345 3.68 -2.00 13.63
N GLY A 346 2.37 -2.19 13.48
CA GLY A 346 1.54 -1.33 12.63
C GLY A 346 1.82 -1.52 11.13
N LEU A 347 1.90 -0.44 10.37
CA LEU A 347 2.18 -0.39 8.94
C LEU A 347 3.69 -0.50 8.67
N ASN A 348 4.06 -1.43 7.80
CA ASN A 348 5.44 -1.59 7.36
C ASN A 348 5.83 -0.48 6.36
N LEU A 349 6.34 0.66 6.84
CA LEU A 349 6.76 1.75 5.95
C LEU A 349 7.89 1.38 4.98
N LYS A 350 8.65 0.31 5.26
CA LYS A 350 9.72 -0.15 4.36
C LYS A 350 9.18 -0.64 3.01
N GLN A 351 7.92 -1.08 2.92
CA GLN A 351 7.30 -1.50 1.66
C GLN A 351 7.25 -0.38 0.61
N PHE A 352 7.37 0.88 1.04
CA PHE A 352 7.43 2.06 0.17
C PHE A 352 8.86 2.55 -0.09
N SER A 353 9.87 1.85 0.44
CA SER A 353 11.27 2.22 0.25
C SER A 353 11.84 1.64 -1.04
N GLN A 354 12.66 2.42 -1.73
CA GLN A 354 13.40 1.97 -2.92
C GLN A 354 14.71 1.25 -2.57
N THR A 355 15.12 1.26 -1.30
CA THR A 355 16.42 0.74 -0.85
C THR A 355 16.36 -0.68 -0.31
N LEU A 356 15.35 -1.47 -0.70
CA LEU A 356 15.23 -2.88 -0.34
C LEU A 356 16.26 -3.68 -1.15
N LYS A 357 17.54 -3.53 -0.80
CA LYS A 357 18.68 -4.14 -1.52
C LYS A 357 18.65 -5.68 -1.54
N THR A 358 17.83 -6.30 -0.70
CA THR A 358 17.73 -7.76 -0.48
C THR A 358 16.46 -8.38 -1.05
N ASP A 359 15.52 -7.57 -1.54
CA ASP A 359 14.16 -8.03 -1.80
C ASP A 359 13.98 -8.29 -3.29
N GLU A 360 13.54 -9.50 -3.64
CA GLU A 360 13.12 -9.81 -5.00
C GLU A 360 11.61 -9.59 -5.10
N CYS A 361 11.18 -8.76 -6.03
CA CYS A 361 9.78 -8.44 -6.27
C CYS A 361 9.42 -8.72 -7.73
N HIS A 362 8.25 -9.33 -7.95
CA HIS A 362 7.67 -9.50 -9.28
C HIS A 362 6.33 -8.80 -9.34
N TYR A 363 6.20 -7.83 -10.26
CA TYR A 363 4.93 -7.20 -10.56
C TYR A 363 4.06 -8.15 -11.37
N ILE A 364 2.88 -8.44 -10.83
CA ILE A 364 1.85 -9.30 -11.43
C ILE A 364 0.89 -8.44 -12.25
N GLY A 365 0.69 -7.17 -11.87
CA GLY A 365 -0.19 -6.23 -12.56
C GLY A 365 -1.68 -6.54 -12.44
N PHE A 366 -2.04 -7.44 -11.52
CA PHE A 366 -3.41 -7.76 -11.15
C PHE A 366 -3.50 -7.88 -9.63
N SER A 367 -4.61 -7.45 -9.05
CA SER A 367 -4.90 -7.62 -7.62
C SER A 367 -5.32 -9.05 -7.23
N SER A 368 -5.38 -9.97 -8.19
CA SER A 368 -5.80 -11.36 -7.98
C SER A 368 -5.04 -12.30 -8.91
N PRO A 369 -4.47 -13.40 -8.40
CA PRO A 369 -3.83 -14.43 -9.22
C PRO A 369 -4.75 -15.12 -10.23
N GLN A 370 -6.08 -14.97 -10.09
CA GLN A 370 -7.06 -15.63 -10.96
C GLN A 370 -6.99 -15.17 -12.41
N ARG A 371 -6.52 -13.95 -12.65
CA ARG A 371 -6.50 -13.36 -14.00
C ARG A 371 -5.48 -14.04 -14.90
N ASP A 372 -4.30 -14.30 -14.35
CA ASP A 372 -3.22 -15.02 -15.04
C ASP A 372 -2.48 -15.95 -14.05
N PRO A 373 -3.04 -17.15 -13.77
CA PRO A 373 -2.47 -18.08 -12.80
C PRO A 373 -1.10 -18.62 -13.19
N ASP A 374 -0.84 -18.77 -14.49
CA ASP A 374 0.40 -19.37 -15.01
C ASP A 374 1.58 -18.41 -14.80
N THR A 375 1.44 -17.15 -15.23
CA THR A 375 2.44 -16.10 -14.98
C THR A 375 2.69 -15.91 -13.48
N TYR A 376 1.64 -15.96 -12.67
CA TYR A 376 1.76 -15.88 -11.22
C TYR A 376 2.57 -17.06 -10.64
N LEU A 377 2.30 -18.31 -11.06
CA LEU A 377 3.04 -19.48 -10.60
C LEU A 377 4.51 -19.47 -11.05
N GLU A 378 4.81 -18.96 -12.24
CA GLU A 378 6.19 -18.77 -12.71
C GLU A 378 6.94 -17.76 -11.85
N ALA A 379 6.31 -16.64 -11.52
CA ALA A 379 6.88 -15.64 -10.64
C ALA A 379 7.12 -16.21 -9.23
N VAL A 380 6.19 -17.01 -8.68
CA VAL A 380 6.39 -17.73 -7.41
C VAL A 380 7.57 -18.70 -7.51
N SER A 381 7.68 -19.46 -8.60
CA SER A 381 8.79 -20.39 -8.81
C SER A 381 10.15 -19.68 -8.78
N LYS A 382 10.27 -18.51 -9.44
CA LYS A 382 11.47 -17.66 -9.40
C LYS A 382 11.82 -17.18 -7.99
N LEU A 383 10.83 -16.80 -7.19
CA LEU A 383 11.03 -16.44 -5.78
C LEU A 383 11.48 -17.64 -4.94
N CYS A 384 10.88 -18.83 -5.13
CA CYS A 384 11.31 -20.04 -4.45
C CYS A 384 12.77 -20.41 -4.79
N LEU A 385 13.17 -20.35 -6.07
CA LEU A 385 14.56 -20.59 -6.48
C LEU A 385 15.53 -19.58 -5.88
N THR A 386 15.13 -18.31 -5.80
CA THR A 386 15.90 -17.27 -5.10
C THR A 386 16.07 -17.62 -3.62
N TYR A 387 15.00 -18.08 -2.97
CA TYR A 387 15.07 -18.50 -1.58
C TYR A 387 16.04 -19.67 -1.36
N GLU A 388 15.95 -20.72 -2.20
CA GLU A 388 16.87 -21.86 -2.11
C GLU A 388 18.33 -21.43 -2.26
N SER A 389 18.61 -20.56 -3.22
CA SER A 389 19.98 -20.12 -3.52
C SER A 389 20.58 -19.17 -2.48
N ARG A 390 19.77 -18.27 -1.90
CA ARG A 390 20.27 -17.19 -1.02
C ARG A 390 20.10 -17.45 0.48
N TYR A 391 19.08 -18.19 0.87
CA TYR A 391 18.63 -18.22 2.27
C TYR A 391 18.55 -19.63 2.87
N ALA A 392 18.18 -20.64 2.07
CA ALA A 392 18.03 -22.01 2.58
C ALA A 392 19.35 -22.59 3.14
N SER A 393 20.49 -22.31 2.50
CA SER A 393 21.82 -22.72 2.98
C SER A 393 22.25 -22.07 4.29
N ARG A 394 21.67 -20.91 4.62
CA ARG A 394 21.84 -20.21 5.91
C ARG A 394 20.83 -20.67 6.96
N ASN A 395 20.01 -21.68 6.65
CA ASN A 395 18.95 -22.21 7.50
C ASN A 395 17.96 -21.14 7.98
N LEU A 396 17.71 -20.09 7.17
CA LEU A 396 16.74 -19.06 7.56
C LEU A 396 15.31 -19.62 7.41
N PRO A 397 14.41 -19.41 8.38
CA PRO A 397 13.01 -19.78 8.24
C PRO A 397 12.30 -18.99 7.14
N LEU A 398 11.30 -19.60 6.51
CA LEU A 398 10.44 -19.00 5.49
C LEU A 398 9.00 -18.91 6.01
N LEU A 399 8.46 -17.70 6.14
CA LEU A 399 7.04 -17.49 6.39
C LEU A 399 6.36 -17.10 5.09
N VAL A 400 5.30 -17.80 4.75
CA VAL A 400 4.58 -17.57 3.49
C VAL A 400 3.18 -17.04 3.77
N ASN A 401 2.90 -15.86 3.25
CA ASN A 401 1.56 -15.30 3.18
C ASN A 401 0.96 -15.63 1.82
N ILE A 402 -0.22 -16.26 1.79
CA ILE A 402 -0.94 -16.59 0.56
C ILE A 402 -2.20 -15.78 0.37
N PRO A 403 -2.66 -15.59 -0.88
CA PRO A 403 -3.95 -14.97 -1.17
C PRO A 403 -5.09 -15.80 -0.57
N GLY A 404 -6.18 -15.13 -0.20
CA GLY A 404 -7.34 -15.74 0.46
C GLY A 404 -8.21 -16.67 -0.42
N TRP A 405 -7.67 -17.17 -1.53
CA TRP A 405 -8.42 -17.96 -2.50
C TRP A 405 -8.20 -19.45 -2.28
N VAL A 406 -9.11 -20.03 -1.49
CA VAL A 406 -8.99 -21.39 -0.97
C VAL A 406 -10.16 -22.29 -1.38
N LYS A 407 -11.01 -21.86 -2.32
CA LYS A 407 -12.19 -22.62 -2.79
C LYS A 407 -12.15 -22.81 -4.32
N GLY A 408 -12.78 -23.87 -4.82
CA GLY A 408 -12.92 -24.11 -6.27
C GLY A 408 -11.56 -24.20 -6.98
N PHE A 409 -11.34 -23.43 -8.06
CA PHE A 409 -10.03 -23.39 -8.73
C PHE A 409 -8.90 -22.93 -7.78
N GLY A 410 -9.20 -22.16 -6.74
CA GLY A 410 -8.21 -21.76 -5.74
C GLY A 410 -7.53 -22.93 -5.03
N VAL A 411 -8.21 -24.07 -4.89
CA VAL A 411 -7.62 -25.28 -4.32
C VAL A 411 -6.54 -25.85 -5.26
N LYS A 412 -6.75 -25.82 -6.58
CA LYS A 412 -5.74 -26.25 -7.55
C LYS A 412 -4.52 -25.33 -7.53
N LEU A 413 -4.73 -24.02 -7.48
CA LEU A 413 -3.63 -23.06 -7.35
C LEU A 413 -2.85 -23.31 -6.05
N LEU A 414 -3.56 -23.53 -4.95
CA LEU A 414 -2.99 -23.84 -3.65
C LEU A 414 -2.17 -25.14 -3.64
N GLU A 415 -2.64 -26.19 -4.32
CA GLU A 415 -1.89 -27.42 -4.49
C GLU A 415 -0.54 -27.17 -5.19
N ARG A 416 -0.57 -26.40 -6.29
CA ARG A 416 0.65 -26.01 -7.03
C ARG A 416 1.59 -25.15 -6.18
N LEU A 417 1.06 -24.21 -5.41
CA LEU A 417 1.84 -23.41 -4.46
C LEU A 417 2.50 -24.31 -3.41
N SER A 418 1.76 -25.25 -2.82
CA SER A 418 2.31 -26.18 -1.84
C SER A 418 3.42 -27.04 -2.42
N GLN A 419 3.26 -27.53 -3.66
CA GLN A 419 4.30 -28.29 -4.37
C GLN A 419 5.57 -27.46 -4.62
N LEU A 420 5.43 -26.18 -5.00
CA LEU A 420 6.56 -25.28 -5.25
C LEU A 420 7.29 -24.87 -3.96
N ILE A 421 6.55 -24.64 -2.89
CA ILE A 421 7.08 -24.12 -1.62
C ILE A 421 7.61 -25.25 -0.73
N ASN A 422 7.00 -26.43 -0.84
CA ASN A 422 7.27 -27.62 -0.03
C ASN A 422 7.25 -27.31 1.48
N PRO A 423 6.09 -26.94 2.06
CA PRO A 423 6.01 -26.47 3.44
C PRO A 423 6.29 -27.58 4.46
N THR A 424 7.04 -27.24 5.50
CA THR A 424 7.25 -28.13 6.66
C THR A 424 6.05 -28.13 7.59
N HIS A 425 5.43 -26.96 7.72
CA HIS A 425 4.33 -26.68 8.62
C HIS A 425 3.30 -25.83 7.88
N THR A 426 2.02 -26.12 8.12
CA THR A 426 0.92 -25.31 7.62
C THR A 426 0.03 -24.89 8.78
N VAL A 427 -0.18 -23.58 8.91
CA VAL A 427 -1.12 -23.01 9.88
C VAL A 427 -2.40 -22.70 9.15
N TYR A 428 -3.46 -23.43 9.45
CA TYR A 428 -4.78 -23.22 8.85
C TYR A 428 -5.70 -22.45 9.79
N LEU A 429 -5.98 -21.20 9.41
CA LEU A 429 -6.93 -20.31 10.05
C LEU A 429 -8.34 -20.59 9.52
N HIS A 430 -9.01 -21.56 10.14
CA HIS A 430 -10.29 -22.07 9.68
C HIS A 430 -11.46 -21.15 10.06
N SER A 431 -12.51 -21.20 9.24
CA SER A 431 -13.81 -20.61 9.59
C SER A 431 -14.71 -21.66 10.24
N SER A 432 -15.95 -21.31 10.56
CA SER A 432 -16.93 -22.27 11.07
C SER A 432 -17.48 -23.22 9.99
N SER A 433 -17.20 -23.00 8.70
CA SER A 433 -17.68 -23.86 7.60
C SER A 433 -16.77 -25.07 7.39
N SER A 434 -17.34 -26.28 7.41
CA SER A 434 -16.61 -27.54 7.26
C SER A 434 -16.36 -28.00 5.80
N GLU A 435 -16.91 -27.28 4.81
CA GLU A 435 -16.73 -27.62 3.39
C GLU A 435 -15.28 -27.46 2.94
N LEU A 436 -14.65 -26.35 3.33
CA LEU A 436 -13.26 -26.05 2.99
C LEU A 436 -12.30 -27.07 3.60
N ASP A 437 -12.61 -27.58 4.79
CA ASP A 437 -11.77 -28.55 5.47
C ASP A 437 -11.59 -29.83 4.64
N ARG A 438 -12.64 -30.27 3.93
CA ARG A 438 -12.61 -31.47 3.08
C ARG A 438 -11.83 -31.24 1.78
N GLU A 439 -11.97 -30.06 1.17
CA GLU A 439 -11.23 -29.72 -0.05
C GLU A 439 -9.71 -29.65 0.18
N LEU A 440 -9.29 -29.43 1.42
CA LEU A 440 -7.88 -29.34 1.81
C LEU A 440 -7.26 -30.68 2.18
N ASP A 441 -8.06 -31.74 2.40
CA ASP A 441 -7.55 -33.07 2.79
C ASP A 441 -6.72 -33.71 1.68
N ASP A 442 -6.98 -33.37 0.41
CA ASP A 442 -6.28 -33.91 -0.76
C ASP A 442 -4.96 -33.19 -1.09
N VAL A 443 -4.61 -32.12 -0.37
CA VAL A 443 -3.39 -31.34 -0.64
C VAL A 443 -2.34 -31.60 0.44
N SER A 444 -1.12 -31.95 0.02
CA SER A 444 0.00 -32.15 0.94
C SER A 444 0.50 -30.81 1.47
N PHE A 445 0.49 -30.64 2.80
CA PHE A 445 0.78 -29.37 3.49
C PHE A 445 1.85 -29.49 4.59
N GLY A 446 2.58 -30.61 4.66
CA GLY A 446 3.42 -30.92 5.80
C GLY A 446 2.60 -31.05 7.10
N LYS A 447 3.16 -30.63 8.24
CA LYS A 447 2.47 -30.70 9.53
C LYS A 447 1.39 -29.62 9.65
N MET A 448 0.12 -30.02 9.63
CA MET A 448 -1.03 -29.13 9.73
C MET A 448 -1.32 -28.74 11.20
N MET A 449 -1.46 -27.44 11.46
CA MET A 449 -1.85 -26.84 12.74
C MET A 449 -3.09 -25.97 12.53
N LYS A 450 -4.22 -26.37 13.13
CA LYS A 450 -5.50 -25.68 12.94
C LYS A 450 -5.76 -24.67 14.07
N ALA A 451 -6.19 -23.47 13.71
CA ALA A 451 -6.67 -22.47 14.66
C ALA A 451 -7.88 -21.72 14.10
N PRO A 452 -8.79 -21.22 14.96
CA PRO A 452 -9.89 -20.40 14.49
C PRO A 452 -9.36 -19.09 13.91
N GLY A 453 -9.84 -18.72 12.71
CA GLY A 453 -9.60 -17.42 12.12
C GLY A 453 -10.33 -16.29 12.86
N ILE A 454 -9.84 -15.06 12.74
CA ILE A 454 -10.44 -13.87 13.34
C ILE A 454 -11.07 -13.03 12.23
N PHE A 455 -12.39 -13.06 12.15
CA PHE A 455 -13.16 -12.34 11.13
C PHE A 455 -13.75 -11.07 11.75
N ALA A 456 -12.97 -9.98 11.71
CA ALA A 456 -13.45 -8.66 12.12
C ALA A 456 -13.86 -7.85 10.88
N PRO A 457 -14.94 -7.05 10.94
CA PRO A 457 -15.27 -6.13 9.86
C PRO A 457 -14.14 -5.11 9.70
N ALA A 458 -13.63 -4.97 8.48
CA ALA A 458 -12.62 -3.96 8.18
C ALA A 458 -13.27 -2.57 8.13
N GLY A 459 -12.67 -1.58 8.78
CA GLY A 459 -13.13 -0.18 8.70
C GLY A 459 -12.96 0.44 7.31
N TYR A 460 -12.12 -0.18 6.46
CA TYR A 460 -11.83 0.26 5.10
C TYR A 460 -11.88 -0.94 4.15
N SER A 461 -12.38 -0.72 2.94
CA SER A 461 -12.49 -1.76 1.90
C SER A 461 -11.12 -2.16 1.35
N ALA A 462 -11.07 -3.32 0.67
CA ALA A 462 -9.85 -3.77 -0.01
C ALA A 462 -9.36 -2.77 -1.07
N SER A 463 -10.27 -2.19 -1.87
CA SER A 463 -9.92 -1.14 -2.84
C SER A 463 -9.34 0.10 -2.14
N GLN A 464 -9.94 0.58 -1.05
CA GLN A 464 -9.40 1.72 -0.31
C GLN A 464 -7.98 1.46 0.21
N ARG A 465 -7.67 0.24 0.66
CA ARG A 465 -6.31 -0.15 1.09
C ARG A 465 -5.33 -0.22 -0.08
N ARG A 466 -5.73 -0.78 -1.23
CA ARG A 466 -4.91 -0.77 -2.46
C ARG A 466 -4.62 0.65 -2.92
N HIS A 467 -5.62 1.51 -2.84
CA HIS A 467 -5.50 2.92 -3.17
C HIS A 467 -4.53 3.64 -2.23
N PHE A 468 -4.66 3.40 -0.92
CA PHE A 468 -3.70 3.87 0.08
C PHE A 468 -2.27 3.44 -0.25
N ASN A 469 -2.04 2.15 -0.51
CA ASN A 469 -0.71 1.62 -0.82
C ASN A 469 -0.12 2.26 -2.08
N THR A 470 -0.94 2.45 -3.11
CA THR A 470 -0.53 3.08 -4.38
C THR A 470 -0.14 4.54 -4.19
N LEU A 471 -0.97 5.33 -3.50
CA LEU A 471 -0.66 6.73 -3.21
C LEU A 471 0.56 6.85 -2.29
N ALA A 472 0.62 6.08 -1.20
CA ALA A 472 1.77 6.10 -0.29
C ALA A 472 3.08 5.74 -1.02
N TYR A 473 3.04 4.78 -1.94
CA TYR A 473 4.19 4.43 -2.78
C TYR A 473 4.59 5.57 -3.71
N LEU A 474 3.66 6.14 -4.49
CA LEU A 474 3.99 7.17 -5.48
C LEU A 474 4.50 8.47 -4.84
N HIS A 475 4.08 8.76 -3.60
CA HIS A 475 4.43 9.97 -2.85
C HIS A 475 5.60 9.78 -1.86
N THR A 476 6.27 8.63 -1.88
CA THR A 476 7.45 8.38 -1.05
C THR A 476 8.65 9.22 -1.53
N LEU A 477 9.33 9.86 -0.59
CA LEU A 477 10.62 10.54 -0.81
C LEU A 477 11.81 9.65 -0.43
N GLY A 478 11.55 8.41 0.00
CA GLY A 478 12.53 7.54 0.64
C GLY A 478 12.71 7.85 2.14
N GLY A 479 13.39 6.94 2.85
CA GLY A 479 13.69 7.13 4.28
C GLY A 479 12.46 7.26 5.19
N CYS A 480 11.32 6.65 4.81
CA CYS A 480 10.02 6.78 5.49
C CYS A 480 9.49 8.23 5.54
N LYS A 481 9.76 9.04 4.51
CA LYS A 481 9.21 10.38 4.32
C LYS A 481 8.32 10.44 3.09
N PHE A 482 7.29 11.26 3.16
CA PHE A 482 6.26 11.37 2.12
C PHE A 482 5.93 12.84 1.81
N ASN A 483 5.56 13.11 0.57
CA ASN A 483 4.96 14.38 0.16
C ASN A 483 3.64 14.12 -0.54
N MET A 484 2.53 14.33 0.16
CA MET A 484 1.17 14.07 -0.34
C MET A 484 0.61 15.20 -1.23
N SER A 485 1.46 16.16 -1.65
CA SER A 485 1.08 17.12 -2.68
C SER A 485 0.83 16.39 -4.00
N PRO A 486 -0.23 16.73 -4.75
CA PRO A 486 -0.55 16.02 -5.99
C PRO A 486 0.60 16.05 -6.99
N LEU A 487 0.89 14.92 -7.65
CA LEU A 487 2.06 14.75 -8.51
C LEU A 487 2.08 15.74 -9.68
N ILE A 488 0.89 16.08 -10.21
CA ILE A 488 0.70 17.08 -11.27
C ILE A 488 1.22 18.49 -10.94
N THR A 489 1.48 18.78 -9.65
CA THR A 489 2.08 20.04 -9.22
C THR A 489 3.61 20.07 -9.41
N SER A 490 4.21 18.94 -9.79
CA SER A 490 5.63 18.78 -10.05
C SER A 490 5.88 18.34 -11.50
N PRO A 491 7.05 18.64 -12.10
CA PRO A 491 7.35 18.17 -13.44
C PRO A 491 7.58 16.65 -13.47
N PRO A 492 7.02 15.91 -14.45
CA PRO A 492 7.29 14.48 -14.61
C PRO A 492 8.70 14.22 -15.13
N TYR A 493 9.19 12.99 -14.95
CA TYR A 493 10.41 12.53 -15.60
C TYR A 493 10.11 12.14 -17.06
N SER A 494 10.88 12.65 -18.00
CA SER A 494 10.71 12.34 -19.43
C SER A 494 11.67 11.24 -19.86
N ILE A 495 11.13 10.18 -20.47
CA ILE A 495 11.86 9.05 -21.04
C ILE A 495 11.71 9.11 -22.56
N SER A 496 12.83 9.21 -23.27
CA SER A 496 12.80 9.21 -24.73
C SER A 496 12.63 7.80 -25.30
N TYR A 497 11.92 7.67 -26.43
CA TYR A 497 11.62 6.37 -27.03
C TYR A 497 11.91 6.31 -28.54
N SER A 498 12.24 5.10 -29.02
CA SER A 498 12.43 4.83 -30.45
C SER A 498 11.12 4.41 -31.10
N THR A 499 11.01 4.72 -32.39
CA THR A 499 9.91 4.31 -33.27
C THR A 499 10.39 3.39 -34.39
N SER A 500 11.56 2.77 -34.19
CA SER A 500 12.23 1.86 -35.12
C SER A 500 12.82 0.69 -34.34
N LEU A 501 12.68 -0.51 -34.89
CA LEU A 501 13.32 -1.74 -34.41
C LEU A 501 14.72 -1.96 -35.01
N ALA A 502 15.19 -1.07 -35.87
CA ALA A 502 16.46 -1.20 -36.58
C ALA A 502 17.38 0.01 -36.37
N GLY A 503 18.69 -0.27 -36.39
CA GLY A 503 19.77 0.73 -36.37
C GLY A 503 20.18 1.23 -34.99
N ALA A 504 21.21 2.08 -34.95
CA ALA A 504 21.74 2.68 -33.72
C ALA A 504 20.68 3.47 -32.94
N GLY A 505 19.70 4.07 -33.64
CA GLY A 505 18.63 4.85 -33.01
C GLY A 505 17.75 4.07 -32.01
N LEU A 506 17.66 2.73 -32.12
CA LEU A 506 17.01 1.90 -31.09
C LEU A 506 17.81 1.89 -29.78
N TYR A 507 19.14 1.88 -29.89
CA TYR A 507 20.06 1.87 -28.76
C TYR A 507 20.31 3.27 -28.17
N ASP A 508 20.02 4.33 -28.91
CA ASP A 508 20.14 5.72 -28.43
C ASP A 508 19.00 6.16 -27.49
N GLN A 509 17.81 5.55 -27.61
CA GLN A 509 16.62 5.95 -26.84
C GLN A 509 16.41 5.14 -25.56
N LYS A 510 15.98 5.75 -24.45
CA LYS A 510 15.99 5.05 -23.16
C LYS A 510 14.90 3.99 -23.00
N LEU A 511 13.69 4.27 -23.48
CA LEU A 511 12.57 3.31 -23.47
C LEU A 511 12.79 2.27 -24.57
N GLY A 512 12.87 1.02 -24.16
CA GLY A 512 13.01 -0.13 -25.05
C GLY A 512 11.67 -0.55 -25.64
N ALA A 513 10.70 -0.86 -24.78
CA ALA A 513 9.36 -1.26 -25.19
C ALA A 513 8.29 -1.06 -24.10
N ILE A 514 7.02 -1.10 -24.51
CA ILE A 514 5.85 -1.12 -23.64
C ILE A 514 5.10 -2.46 -23.81
N GLY A 515 4.81 -3.15 -22.70
CA GLY A 515 3.91 -4.30 -22.67
C GLY A 515 2.60 -3.95 -21.98
N VAL A 516 1.50 -4.56 -22.43
CA VAL A 516 0.18 -4.44 -21.80
C VAL A 516 -0.32 -5.84 -21.46
N LEU A 517 -0.47 -6.13 -20.17
CA LEU A 517 -1.05 -7.40 -19.72
C LEU A 517 -2.53 -7.47 -20.13
N ASP A 518 -3.00 -8.65 -20.54
CA ASP A 518 -4.30 -8.86 -21.19
C ASP A 518 -4.52 -8.00 -22.45
N GLY A 519 -3.43 -7.53 -23.08
CA GLY A 519 -3.46 -6.66 -24.25
C GLY A 519 -3.49 -7.41 -25.59
N ALA A 520 -3.86 -8.69 -25.61
CA ALA A 520 -3.86 -9.49 -26.83
C ALA A 520 -4.76 -8.86 -27.90
N GLY A 521 -4.19 -8.60 -29.09
CA GLY A 521 -4.91 -7.96 -30.19
C GLY A 521 -5.05 -6.43 -30.06
N LEU A 522 -4.32 -5.79 -29.14
CA LEU A 522 -4.26 -4.33 -29.06
C LEU A 522 -3.69 -3.74 -30.35
N ASN A 523 -4.43 -2.80 -30.96
CA ASN A 523 -3.89 -2.02 -32.06
C ASN A 523 -2.84 -1.05 -31.52
N HIS A 524 -1.74 -0.93 -32.23
CA HIS A 524 -0.64 -0.05 -31.83
C HIS A 524 -1.07 1.43 -31.69
N GLU A 525 -2.06 1.85 -32.46
CA GLU A 525 -2.63 3.20 -32.41
C GLU A 525 -3.35 3.51 -31.09
N ASP A 526 -3.86 2.48 -30.41
CA ASP A 526 -4.56 2.59 -29.14
C ASP A 526 -3.60 2.61 -27.94
N LEU A 527 -2.29 2.46 -28.17
CA LEU A 527 -1.29 2.31 -27.12
C LEU A 527 -1.27 3.53 -26.18
N GLN A 528 -1.34 4.74 -26.72
CA GLN A 528 -1.38 5.97 -25.92
C GLN A 528 -2.59 5.99 -24.98
N LEU A 529 -3.78 5.70 -25.50
CA LEU A 529 -5.02 5.64 -24.72
C LEU A 529 -4.97 4.56 -23.63
N CYS A 530 -4.25 3.47 -23.88
CA CYS A 530 -4.13 2.37 -22.94
C CYS A 530 -3.23 2.69 -21.74
N ILE A 531 -2.20 3.51 -21.93
CA ILE A 531 -1.20 3.72 -20.87
C ILE A 531 -1.34 5.05 -20.15
N GLU A 532 -1.89 6.09 -20.79
CA GLU A 532 -1.99 7.40 -20.16
C GLU A 532 -2.84 7.35 -18.88
N ALA A 533 -2.36 8.03 -17.84
CA ALA A 533 -2.98 8.06 -16.52
C ALA A 533 -3.13 6.68 -15.84
N THR A 534 -2.30 5.70 -16.20
CA THR A 534 -2.29 4.38 -15.54
C THR A 534 -1.02 4.14 -14.73
N VAL A 535 -1.14 3.30 -13.70
CA VAL A 535 0.02 2.79 -12.96
C VAL A 535 0.64 1.64 -13.75
N VAL A 536 1.96 1.64 -13.84
CA VAL A 536 2.75 0.68 -14.62
C VAL A 536 3.93 0.16 -13.80
N GLY A 537 4.32 -1.09 -14.05
CA GLY A 537 5.58 -1.66 -13.58
C GLY A 537 6.75 -1.22 -14.45
N LEU A 538 7.82 -0.75 -13.82
CA LEU A 538 9.06 -0.34 -14.47
C LEU A 538 10.12 -1.43 -14.32
N TYR A 539 10.73 -1.81 -15.43
CA TYR A 539 11.80 -2.81 -15.47
C TYR A 539 13.05 -2.24 -16.13
N SER A 540 14.22 -2.65 -15.64
CA SER A 540 15.47 -2.50 -16.38
C SER A 540 15.88 -3.82 -17.02
N VAL A 541 16.43 -3.72 -18.23
CA VAL A 541 17.01 -4.85 -18.95
C VAL A 541 18.41 -4.46 -19.43
N SER A 542 19.39 -5.37 -19.33
CA SER A 542 20.73 -5.12 -19.86
C SER A 542 20.68 -4.96 -21.39
N LEU A 543 21.67 -4.29 -22.00
CA LEU A 543 21.71 -4.13 -23.46
C LEU A 543 21.82 -5.47 -24.21
N GLU A 544 22.49 -6.45 -23.60
CA GLU A 544 22.64 -7.81 -24.15
C GLU A 544 21.28 -8.53 -24.18
N GLU A 545 20.56 -8.55 -23.06
CA GLU A 545 19.25 -9.18 -22.99
C GLU A 545 18.20 -8.40 -23.78
N PHE A 546 18.32 -7.08 -23.87
CA PHE A 546 17.43 -6.27 -24.68
C PHE A 546 17.45 -6.70 -26.14
N ALA A 547 18.61 -7.08 -26.68
CA ALA A 547 18.73 -7.58 -28.05
C ALA A 547 17.88 -8.83 -28.29
N SER A 548 17.73 -9.68 -27.27
CA SER A 548 16.89 -10.89 -27.34
C SER A 548 15.39 -10.61 -27.27
N LEU A 549 14.97 -9.43 -26.78
CA LEU A 549 13.57 -9.00 -26.77
C LEU A 549 13.14 -8.36 -28.09
N ILE A 550 14.07 -7.86 -28.92
CA ILE A 550 13.72 -7.19 -30.19
C ILE A 550 12.81 -8.05 -31.09
N PRO A 551 13.04 -9.37 -31.28
CA PRO A 551 12.17 -10.20 -32.12
C PRO A 551 10.73 -10.33 -31.64
N THR A 552 10.45 -10.05 -30.35
CA THR A 552 9.11 -10.15 -29.77
C THR A 552 8.36 -8.81 -29.79
N MET A 553 9.07 -7.72 -30.14
CA MET A 553 8.51 -6.39 -30.26
C MET A 553 7.85 -6.19 -31.62
N VAL A 554 6.79 -5.40 -31.61
CA VAL A 554 6.06 -4.99 -32.81
C VAL A 554 6.17 -3.47 -32.95
N GLN A 555 6.39 -3.04 -34.19
CA GLN A 555 6.47 -1.63 -34.55
C GLN A 555 5.71 -1.39 -35.87
N THR A 556 4.39 -1.26 -35.76
CA THR A 556 3.49 -1.05 -36.90
C THR A 556 3.13 0.41 -37.17
N HIS A 557 3.48 1.34 -36.27
CA HIS A 557 3.09 2.75 -36.38
C HIS A 557 4.26 3.68 -35.97
N ALA A 558 4.62 4.62 -36.83
CA ALA A 558 5.86 5.38 -36.73
C ALA A 558 5.90 6.45 -35.62
N SER A 559 4.78 6.70 -34.95
CA SER A 559 4.64 7.73 -33.90
C SER A 559 4.68 7.15 -32.47
N PHE A 560 4.48 5.84 -32.34
CA PHE A 560 4.35 5.16 -31.05
C PHE A 560 5.61 4.34 -30.73
N PRO A 561 5.93 4.15 -29.44
CA PRO A 561 7.07 3.34 -29.02
C PRO A 561 6.87 1.87 -29.38
N ASN A 562 7.96 1.12 -29.50
CA ASN A 562 7.90 -0.33 -29.68
C ASN A 562 7.03 -0.97 -28.58
N TYR A 563 6.17 -1.92 -28.96
CA TYR A 563 5.33 -2.61 -27.98
C TYR A 563 5.54 -4.13 -28.03
N LEU A 564 5.41 -4.77 -26.87
CA LEU A 564 5.51 -6.22 -26.72
C LEU A 564 4.14 -6.83 -26.99
N ASN A 565 4.02 -7.62 -28.06
CA ASN A 565 2.76 -8.23 -28.47
C ASN A 565 2.38 -9.44 -27.59
N ASP A 566 3.37 -10.03 -26.91
CA ASP A 566 3.17 -11.13 -25.97
C ASP A 566 4.00 -10.87 -24.71
N THR A 567 3.32 -10.54 -23.60
CA THR A 567 3.94 -10.26 -22.31
C THR A 567 4.18 -11.51 -21.47
N SER A 568 3.62 -12.67 -21.83
CA SER A 568 3.85 -13.93 -21.10
C SER A 568 5.33 -14.33 -21.13
N GLN A 569 6.02 -14.00 -22.23
CA GLN A 569 7.45 -14.29 -22.42
C GLN A 569 8.38 -13.55 -21.45
N LEU A 570 7.89 -12.50 -20.78
CA LEU A 570 8.64 -11.78 -19.76
C LEU A 570 8.85 -12.62 -18.49
N TYR A 571 7.99 -13.61 -18.27
CA TYR A 571 8.00 -14.47 -17.10
C TYR A 571 8.53 -15.88 -17.40
N THR A 572 8.38 -16.38 -18.63
CA THR A 572 8.84 -17.72 -19.03
C THR A 572 10.33 -17.80 -19.39
N ASN A 573 10.92 -16.71 -19.90
CA ASN A 573 12.31 -16.73 -20.36
C ASN A 573 13.32 -16.39 -19.24
N ALA A 574 14.55 -16.89 -19.39
CA ALA A 574 15.73 -16.59 -18.56
C ALA A 574 16.24 -15.13 -18.69
N HIS A 575 15.41 -14.20 -19.15
CA HIS A 575 15.75 -12.78 -19.21
C HIS A 575 15.63 -12.19 -17.81
N THR A 576 16.71 -11.59 -17.30
CA THR A 576 16.71 -10.88 -16.02
C THR A 576 16.15 -9.47 -16.18
N LEU A 577 14.85 -9.39 -16.52
CA LEU A 577 14.10 -8.15 -16.31
C LEU A 577 14.08 -7.86 -14.81
N LYS A 578 14.83 -6.84 -14.41
CA LYS A 578 14.87 -6.41 -13.03
C LYS A 578 13.78 -5.40 -12.78
N PHE A 579 12.81 -5.76 -11.93
CA PHE A 579 11.79 -4.83 -11.48
C PHE A 579 12.43 -3.68 -10.69
N LEU A 580 12.12 -2.45 -11.09
CA LEU A 580 12.63 -1.23 -10.47
C LEU A 580 11.62 -0.62 -9.48
N GLY A 581 10.34 -0.86 -9.71
CA GLY A 581 9.26 -0.19 -8.99
C GLY A 581 8.08 0.15 -9.89
N LEU A 582 7.14 0.93 -9.36
CA LEU A 582 5.97 1.41 -10.10
C LEU A 582 6.17 2.85 -10.57
N GLY A 583 5.39 3.24 -11.57
CA GLY A 583 5.23 4.64 -11.96
C GLY A 583 3.82 4.92 -12.45
N LEU A 584 3.42 6.20 -12.43
CA LEU A 584 2.18 6.70 -13.00
C LEU A 584 2.50 7.41 -14.31
N VAL A 585 2.01 6.89 -15.43
CA VAL A 585 2.20 7.52 -16.74
C VAL A 585 1.39 8.82 -16.78
N HIS A 586 2.09 9.93 -16.97
CA HIS A 586 1.50 11.24 -17.11
C HIS A 586 1.00 11.46 -18.54
N SER A 587 1.89 11.32 -19.52
CA SER A 587 1.53 11.57 -20.93
C SER A 587 2.52 10.95 -21.91
N MET A 588 2.05 10.73 -23.14
CA MET A 588 2.90 10.43 -24.28
C MET A 588 2.93 11.62 -25.25
N ASP A 589 4.11 12.16 -25.51
CA ASP A 589 4.36 13.19 -26.52
C ASP A 589 4.92 12.51 -27.77
N THR A 590 4.04 12.27 -28.74
CA THR A 590 4.37 11.57 -29.99
C THR A 590 5.20 12.40 -30.96
N ASP A 591 5.10 13.73 -30.88
CA ASP A 591 5.88 14.65 -31.71
C ASP A 591 7.35 14.68 -31.28
N ARG A 592 7.58 14.76 -29.96
CA ARG A 592 8.94 14.77 -29.37
C ARG A 592 9.47 13.39 -29.05
N LYS A 593 8.64 12.36 -29.16
CA LYS A 593 8.94 10.95 -28.83
C LYS A 593 9.39 10.79 -27.36
N LEU A 594 8.61 11.38 -26.46
CA LEU A 594 8.86 11.36 -25.02
C LEU A 594 7.66 10.71 -24.28
N LEU A 595 7.96 9.85 -23.32
CA LEU A 595 7.00 9.36 -22.34
C LEU A 595 7.27 10.04 -21.00
N ASN A 596 6.28 10.75 -20.47
CA ASN A 596 6.37 11.45 -19.20
C ASN A 596 5.77 10.59 -18.10
N ILE A 597 6.50 10.41 -16.99
CA ILE A 597 6.12 9.53 -15.90
C ILE A 597 6.43 10.14 -14.53
N TYR A 598 5.56 9.92 -13.56
CA TYR A 598 5.86 10.12 -12.14
C TYR A 598 6.27 8.79 -11.54
N THR A 599 7.42 8.74 -10.89
CA THR A 599 7.85 7.52 -10.21
C THR A 599 8.79 7.91 -9.07
N PRO A 600 8.71 7.20 -7.94
CA PRO A 600 9.70 7.38 -6.90
C PRO A 600 11.08 6.86 -7.37
N VAL A 601 11.15 5.90 -8.30
CA VAL A 601 12.40 5.29 -8.79
C VAL A 601 13.44 6.36 -9.14
N ALA A 602 14.60 6.29 -8.48
CA ALA A 602 15.66 7.29 -8.63
C ALA A 602 16.06 7.53 -10.10
N ALA A 603 16.16 8.81 -10.48
CA ALA A 603 16.53 9.22 -11.84
C ALA A 603 17.85 8.59 -12.32
N LYS A 604 18.84 8.41 -11.42
CA LYS A 604 20.11 7.74 -11.73
C LYS A 604 19.91 6.29 -12.22
N THR A 605 18.93 5.58 -11.66
CA THR A 605 18.57 4.22 -12.09
C THR A 605 17.91 4.26 -13.47
N LEU A 606 16.99 5.20 -13.67
CA LEU A 606 16.29 5.40 -14.95
C LEU A 606 17.21 5.90 -16.07
N SER A 607 18.30 6.60 -15.75
CA SER A 607 19.23 7.17 -16.72
C SER A 607 20.48 6.31 -16.96
N SER A 608 20.56 5.10 -16.40
CA SER A 608 21.75 4.24 -16.54
C SER A 608 22.05 3.94 -18.03
N PRO A 609 23.27 4.14 -18.54
CA PRO A 609 23.58 3.87 -19.95
C PRO A 609 23.66 2.37 -20.28
N GLU A 610 23.80 1.51 -19.26
CA GLU A 610 24.02 0.06 -19.41
C GLU A 610 22.71 -0.74 -19.59
N THR A 611 21.57 -0.06 -19.47
CA THR A 611 20.25 -0.71 -19.49
C THR A 611 19.25 0.02 -20.36
N LYS A 612 18.20 -0.68 -20.78
CA LYS A 612 16.95 -0.10 -21.30
C LYS A 612 15.85 -0.18 -20.25
N ILE A 613 14.85 0.69 -20.39
CA ILE A 613 13.61 0.58 -19.60
C ILE A 613 12.57 -0.19 -20.41
N VAL A 614 11.90 -1.14 -19.77
CA VAL A 614 10.67 -1.77 -20.27
C VAL A 614 9.55 -1.41 -19.29
N ILE A 615 8.40 -1.04 -19.84
CA ILE A 615 7.22 -0.64 -19.04
C ILE A 615 6.13 -1.65 -19.26
N ILE A 616 5.57 -2.19 -18.17
CA ILE A 616 4.48 -3.17 -18.22
C ILE A 616 3.25 -2.57 -17.56
N ARG A 617 2.16 -2.44 -18.31
CA ARG A 617 0.88 -1.95 -17.82
C ARG A 617 -0.03 -3.13 -17.46
N GLY A 618 -0.41 -3.19 -16.18
CA GLY A 618 -1.43 -4.12 -15.68
C GLY A 618 -2.84 -3.51 -15.69
N ARG A 619 -3.68 -4.00 -14.76
CA ARG A 619 -5.06 -3.54 -14.52
C ARG A 619 -5.20 -2.75 -13.21
N SER A 620 -4.11 -2.12 -12.76
CA SER A 620 -4.10 -1.29 -11.55
C SER A 620 -5.22 -0.24 -11.56
N GLU A 621 -5.85 -0.05 -10.40
CA GLU A 621 -6.84 1.01 -10.21
C GLU A 621 -6.20 2.38 -10.50
N VAL A 622 -6.89 3.20 -11.31
CA VAL A 622 -6.39 4.52 -11.70
C VAL A 622 -6.48 5.48 -10.51
N PRO A 623 -5.38 6.14 -10.10
CA PRO A 623 -5.40 7.12 -9.02
C PRO A 623 -6.02 8.44 -9.51
N VAL A 624 -7.35 8.51 -9.58
CA VAL A 624 -8.10 9.66 -10.12
C VAL A 624 -7.74 10.99 -9.46
N GLN A 625 -7.33 10.96 -8.19
CA GLN A 625 -6.91 12.13 -7.41
C GLN A 625 -5.62 12.77 -7.96
N GLU A 626 -4.81 12.01 -8.69
CA GLU A 626 -3.62 12.52 -9.40
C GLU A 626 -3.97 13.18 -10.74
N ILE A 627 -5.04 12.71 -11.38
CA ILE A 627 -5.53 13.27 -12.65
C ILE A 627 -6.25 14.59 -12.40
N ALA A 628 -7.12 14.62 -11.38
CA ALA A 628 -7.78 15.84 -10.95
C ALA A 628 -7.81 15.97 -9.43
N PRO A 629 -6.75 16.58 -8.89
CA PRO A 629 -6.70 16.93 -7.48
C PRO A 629 -7.83 17.88 -7.11
N ARG A 630 -8.29 17.80 -5.86
CA ARG A 630 -9.41 18.60 -5.36
C ARG A 630 -9.26 20.08 -5.66
N ASP A 631 -8.08 20.64 -5.43
CA ASP A 631 -7.81 22.07 -5.66
C ASP A 631 -7.93 22.47 -7.12
N VAL A 632 -7.48 21.60 -8.03
CA VAL A 632 -7.64 21.79 -9.48
C VAL A 632 -9.11 21.78 -9.84
N VAL A 633 -9.88 20.79 -9.34
CA VAL A 633 -11.32 20.67 -9.60
C VAL A 633 -12.09 21.88 -9.06
N LEU A 634 -11.74 22.37 -7.86
CA LEU A 634 -12.37 23.54 -7.25
C LEU A 634 -12.09 24.81 -8.07
N LYS A 635 -10.82 25.06 -8.41
CA LYS A 635 -10.43 26.19 -9.28
C LYS A 635 -11.13 26.13 -10.63
N TYR A 636 -11.18 24.94 -11.22
CA TYR A 636 -11.87 24.67 -12.46
C TYR A 636 -13.38 24.97 -12.38
N ASN A 637 -14.06 24.48 -11.34
CA ASN A 637 -15.49 24.71 -11.14
C ASN A 637 -15.81 26.20 -10.98
N LYS A 638 -14.97 26.95 -10.26
CA LYS A 638 -15.07 28.41 -10.16
C LYS A 638 -14.96 29.07 -11.55
N LYS A 639 -13.98 28.68 -12.35
CA LYS A 639 -13.81 29.16 -13.75
C LYS A 639 -15.00 28.79 -14.64
N ARG A 640 -15.49 27.56 -14.58
CA ARG A 640 -16.65 27.07 -15.36
C ARG A 640 -17.92 27.87 -15.05
N LYS A 641 -18.23 28.07 -13.77
CA LYS A 641 -19.36 28.89 -13.31
C LYS A 641 -19.23 30.33 -13.82
N LYS A 642 -18.04 30.93 -13.75
CA LYS A 642 -17.77 32.29 -14.22
C LYS A 642 -17.89 32.43 -15.75
N ALA A 643 -17.41 31.44 -16.51
CA ALA A 643 -17.38 31.48 -17.97
C ALA A 643 -18.71 31.11 -18.64
N LYS A 644 -19.71 30.59 -17.90
CA LYS A 644 -20.97 30.03 -18.44
C LYS A 644 -20.74 29.07 -19.62
N SER A 645 -19.60 28.39 -19.65
CA SER A 645 -19.21 27.51 -20.73
C SER A 645 -19.19 26.07 -20.24
N GLU A 646 -19.89 25.20 -20.94
CA GLU A 646 -19.88 23.75 -20.72
C GLU A 646 -18.66 23.07 -21.35
N ASN A 647 -17.90 23.80 -22.19
CA ASN A 647 -16.84 23.25 -23.06
C ASN A 647 -15.42 23.32 -22.49
N LEU A 648 -15.21 23.89 -21.30
CA LEU A 648 -13.99 23.50 -20.56
C LEU A 648 -14.22 22.04 -20.16
N GLY A 649 -13.28 21.15 -20.47
CA GLY A 649 -13.27 19.75 -20.06
C GLY A 649 -11.93 19.40 -19.43
N LEU A 650 -11.93 18.72 -18.29
CA LEU A 650 -10.74 18.03 -17.78
C LEU A 650 -10.69 16.66 -18.45
N PRO A 651 -9.57 16.27 -19.10
CA PRO A 651 -9.56 15.00 -19.82
C PRO A 651 -9.75 13.81 -18.86
N TYR A 652 -10.45 12.79 -19.36
CA TYR A 652 -10.92 11.60 -18.63
C TYR A 652 -11.93 11.86 -17.50
N ILE A 653 -12.28 13.12 -17.22
CA ILE A 653 -13.16 13.47 -16.09
C ILE A 653 -14.42 14.14 -16.61
N SER A 654 -15.55 13.48 -16.35
CA SER A 654 -16.85 14.11 -16.49
C SER A 654 -17.29 14.64 -15.13
N LEU A 655 -17.63 15.94 -15.09
CA LEU A 655 -18.35 16.53 -13.96
C LEU A 655 -19.86 16.45 -14.14
N SER A 656 -20.32 15.76 -15.19
CA SER A 656 -21.73 15.48 -15.37
C SER A 656 -22.22 14.51 -14.30
N ARG A 657 -23.40 14.78 -13.74
CA ARG A 657 -24.09 13.85 -12.85
C ARG A 657 -24.89 12.80 -13.61
N THR A 658 -24.83 12.77 -14.94
CA THR A 658 -25.63 11.88 -15.80
C THR A 658 -24.81 10.91 -16.65
N GLU A 659 -23.49 11.08 -16.74
CA GLU A 659 -22.59 10.21 -17.52
C GLU A 659 -21.29 9.88 -16.78
N GLY A 660 -20.80 8.64 -16.94
CA GLY A 660 -19.50 8.18 -16.40
C GLY A 660 -19.60 7.12 -15.29
N LYS A 661 -18.46 6.46 -14.99
CA LYS A 661 -18.34 5.56 -13.84
C LYS A 661 -18.53 6.39 -12.55
N GLY A 662 -19.58 6.08 -11.77
CA GLY A 662 -19.95 6.80 -10.54
C GLY A 662 -21.29 7.56 -10.59
N VAL A 663 -21.92 7.68 -11.76
CA VAL A 663 -23.23 8.36 -11.92
C VAL A 663 -24.41 7.53 -11.45
N LYS A 664 -24.35 6.20 -11.64
CA LYS A 664 -25.33 5.31 -11.02
C LYS A 664 -24.94 5.17 -9.56
N SER A 665 -25.52 5.99 -8.69
CA SER A 665 -25.77 5.50 -7.33
C SER A 665 -26.66 4.27 -7.51
N LEU A 666 -26.10 3.07 -7.43
CA LEU A 666 -26.87 1.86 -7.19
C LEU A 666 -27.45 1.98 -5.78
N ASN A 667 -28.48 2.80 -5.65
CA ASN A 667 -29.39 2.76 -4.52
C ASN A 667 -30.16 1.45 -4.67
N VAL A 668 -29.55 0.34 -4.24
CA VAL A 668 -30.29 -0.90 -4.02
C VAL A 668 -31.34 -0.55 -2.97
N ARG A 669 -32.56 -0.30 -3.42
CA ARG A 669 -33.72 -0.19 -2.54
C ARG A 669 -33.89 -1.55 -1.87
N ARG A 670 -33.39 -1.69 -0.64
CA ARG A 670 -33.80 -2.77 0.27
C ARG A 670 -35.28 -2.54 0.62
N ASN A 671 -36.20 -2.88 -0.28
CA ASN A 671 -37.65 -2.89 0.00
C ASN A 671 -38.44 -3.61 -1.10
N ILE A 672 -38.20 -4.90 -1.33
CA ILE A 672 -39.11 -5.84 -2.02
C ILE A 672 -38.72 -7.21 -1.41
N VAL A 673 -39.45 -7.94 -0.56
CA VAL A 673 -40.89 -8.18 -0.37
C VAL A 673 -41.19 -8.33 1.14
N ARG A 674 -42.13 -7.55 1.67
CA ARG A 674 -42.96 -7.95 2.81
C ARG A 674 -44.35 -8.27 2.28
N ARG A 675 -44.86 -9.46 2.65
CA ARG A 675 -46.23 -10.00 2.48
C ARG A 675 -46.58 -10.48 1.06
N ARG A 676 -47.27 -11.61 0.88
CA ARG A 676 -48.25 -12.29 1.75
C ARG A 676 -47.85 -13.70 2.13
#